data_AF-A0A820NDH7-F1
#
_entry.id   AF-A0A820NDH7-F1
#
_cell.length_a   1.000
_cell.length_b   1.000
_cell.length_c   1.000
_cell.angle_alpha   90.00
_cell.angle_beta   90.00
_cell.angle_gamma   90.00
#
_symmetry.space_group_name_H-M   'P 1'
#
loop_
_entity.id
_entity.type
_entity.pdbx_description
1 polymer ?
#
loop_
_entity_poly.entity_id
_entity_poly.type
_entity_poly.pdbx_seq_one_letter_code
_entity_poly.pdbx_strand_id
1 'polypeptide(L)'
;MKVCEAIRCDEWSPNGHVQSVFVNISKTVSIVFDSLKIEFRLFERMLAYNAWMISNHSIQSIRMDTQFNFKSREGIQGDAFMDAGDERGFMKLSINETLSALVKSWASTTQHLPWTIDLRTENNRVLISITEACGSGATNARMMLSTSASDLRSDLILRNVYSYDAMHDLEEAGLQWIVWLVSESPASLANLAGSPGLLCPPPKFMNAHSWAKPGKVGRDMALSTVSGKMWMDFAQTLDLRYILFDAGFYGDEYDPRSDPLKPLDSPKSNRFNLCAIVEYGKSLAKPVGVILYVNDIALSKSSPSVEKIAATFKLWGVAGVKMGFIQVKTQIDMQRVIRNIFIFGQNRLFVNVHDCFRDYYLSRTMPHLLSSEGVSGDEHARNTPSHVLTLPFTRLLAGRTDHTFTLDWSRLRNKNETIMFQIALPFMLYNGLQHLYWYRDIQSLSKLGTKPPINLWVQLPTQYEQSLFLDAEIGVYASVARRDKTGKWFLTYVTSVPKIAITLWNFLPKNAANYIATIHADIEQSYDIPSYQLPKIKIWQCQFEFEQANYLAITCDFWTNRQQKSFLVITSHYVDKDFTEHSKILKFITFEDRHFSPLIAQEIEKQFISLGLYDKLVAITCDGASNMRDMFTYFARRKIKYIRCLAHKLHLIICNSLNFTEEEDAEDGSQITLNQMIRSMSVDIDNISNENNYSDSEHDDESKEDDNAHGESQSDHEVTDSISDEEDWANEEDDDDEITDNFVNIY
;
A
#
# COMPACT_ATOMS: atom_id res chain seq x y z
N MET A 1 9.55 -42.69 -20.48
CA MET A 1 9.43 -41.22 -20.36
C MET A 1 8.74 -40.67 -21.61
N LYS A 2 7.61 -39.99 -21.44
CA LYS A 2 6.86 -39.31 -22.51
C LYS A 2 6.81 -37.82 -22.21
N VAL A 3 7.10 -36.98 -23.21
CA VAL A 3 6.98 -35.52 -23.10
C VAL A 3 5.77 -35.06 -23.88
N CYS A 4 4.94 -34.20 -23.30
CA CYS A 4 3.77 -33.61 -23.92
C CYS A 4 3.81 -32.09 -23.76
N GLU A 5 3.47 -31.36 -24.81
CA GLU A 5 3.43 -29.89 -24.82
C GLU A 5 2.01 -29.40 -25.12
N ALA A 6 1.62 -28.29 -24.50
CA ALA A 6 0.33 -27.65 -24.75
C ALA A 6 0.41 -26.15 -24.51
N ILE A 7 -0.48 -25.40 -25.16
CA ILE A 7 -0.78 -24.01 -24.81
C ILE A 7 -2.12 -24.01 -24.09
N ARG A 8 -2.20 -23.34 -22.94
CA ARG A 8 -3.42 -23.21 -22.15
C ARG A 8 -3.80 -21.74 -22.01
N CYS A 9 -5.09 -21.46 -22.03
CA CYS A 9 -5.65 -20.17 -21.67
C CYS A 9 -6.57 -20.42 -20.46
N ASP A 10 -6.16 -19.90 -19.31
CA ASP A 10 -6.90 -20.06 -18.05
C ASP A 10 -7.53 -18.71 -17.67
N GLU A 11 -8.81 -18.76 -17.28
CA GLU A 11 -9.55 -17.61 -16.77
C GLU A 11 -10.10 -17.92 -15.37
N TRP A 12 -10.15 -16.89 -14.52
CA TRP A 12 -10.75 -16.96 -13.20
C TRP A 12 -11.34 -15.62 -12.78
N SER A 13 -12.64 -15.62 -12.43
CA SER A 13 -13.31 -14.49 -11.78
C SER A 13 -13.41 -14.77 -10.27
N PRO A 14 -12.47 -14.28 -9.45
CA PRO A 14 -12.43 -14.59 -8.03
C PRO A 14 -13.57 -13.93 -7.25
N ASN A 15 -14.10 -14.66 -6.25
CA ASN A 15 -15.12 -14.11 -5.35
C ASN A 15 -14.47 -13.22 -4.28
N GLY A 16 -14.51 -11.89 -4.41
CA GLY A 16 -13.97 -10.96 -3.39
C GLY A 16 -12.46 -10.77 -3.47
N HIS A 17 -11.93 -10.50 -4.65
CA HIS A 17 -10.52 -10.15 -4.89
C HIS A 17 -10.40 -8.73 -5.47
N VAL A 18 -9.17 -8.21 -5.52
CA VAL A 18 -8.81 -6.89 -6.09
C VAL A 18 -8.92 -6.77 -7.59
N GLN A 19 -9.19 -7.88 -8.27
CA GLN A 19 -9.31 -7.92 -9.71
C GLN A 19 -10.51 -8.78 -10.05
N SER A 20 -11.33 -8.26 -10.96
CA SER A 20 -12.58 -8.89 -11.36
C SER A 20 -12.36 -10.19 -12.14
N VAL A 21 -11.29 -10.23 -12.96
CA VAL A 21 -10.93 -11.37 -13.80
C VAL A 21 -9.41 -11.46 -13.92
N PHE A 22 -8.88 -12.67 -13.69
CA PHE A 22 -7.53 -13.07 -14.07
C PHE A 22 -7.60 -13.88 -15.35
N VAL A 23 -6.80 -13.50 -16.35
CA VAL A 23 -6.60 -14.26 -17.58
C VAL A 23 -5.11 -14.45 -17.79
N ASN A 24 -4.66 -15.66 -18.08
CA ASN A 24 -3.28 -15.87 -18.45
C ASN A 24 -3.13 -17.02 -19.45
N ILE A 25 -2.13 -16.89 -20.32
CA ILE A 25 -1.76 -17.89 -21.31
C ILE A 25 -0.46 -18.54 -20.84
N SER A 26 -0.45 -19.87 -20.76
CA SER A 26 0.76 -20.62 -20.40
C SER A 26 1.17 -21.60 -21.49
N LYS A 27 2.49 -21.78 -21.61
CA LYS A 27 3.07 -22.96 -22.24
C LYS A 27 3.26 -24.03 -21.18
N THR A 28 2.70 -25.20 -21.41
CA THR A 28 2.75 -26.34 -20.50
C THR A 28 3.64 -27.43 -21.09
N VAL A 29 4.54 -27.97 -20.26
CA VAL A 29 5.35 -29.16 -20.58
C VAL A 29 5.07 -30.20 -19.51
N SER A 30 4.56 -31.36 -19.90
CA SER A 30 4.36 -32.52 -19.02
C SER A 30 5.36 -33.61 -19.34
N ILE A 31 6.04 -34.09 -18.31
CA ILE A 31 6.96 -35.24 -18.37
C ILE A 31 6.31 -36.39 -17.60
N VAL A 32 6.01 -37.47 -18.30
CA VAL A 32 5.36 -38.67 -17.74
C VAL A 32 6.38 -39.81 -17.66
N PHE A 33 6.60 -40.28 -16.44
CA PHE A 33 7.34 -41.48 -16.07
C PHE A 33 6.36 -42.64 -15.80
N ASP A 34 6.85 -43.80 -15.36
CA ASP A 34 5.98 -44.97 -15.16
C ASP A 34 5.05 -44.84 -13.94
N SER A 35 5.45 -44.07 -12.92
CA SER A 35 4.67 -43.86 -11.68
C SER A 35 4.43 -42.40 -11.33
N LEU A 36 5.02 -41.47 -12.09
CA LEU A 36 5.04 -40.05 -11.77
C LEU A 36 4.79 -39.22 -13.04
N LYS A 37 3.98 -38.18 -12.94
CA LYS A 37 3.90 -37.09 -13.94
C LYS A 37 4.42 -35.81 -13.29
N ILE A 38 5.27 -35.06 -13.96
CA ILE A 38 5.67 -33.70 -13.58
C ILE A 38 5.17 -32.75 -14.66
N GLU A 39 4.52 -31.65 -14.27
CA GLU A 39 4.05 -30.61 -15.19
C GLU A 39 4.73 -29.29 -14.83
N PHE A 40 5.28 -28.63 -15.86
CA PHE A 40 5.78 -27.26 -15.80
C PHE A 40 4.81 -26.36 -16.56
N ARG A 41 4.49 -25.20 -16.00
CA ARG A 41 3.75 -24.14 -16.66
C ARG A 41 4.55 -22.86 -16.66
N LEU A 42 4.83 -22.35 -17.85
CA LEU A 42 5.52 -21.10 -18.06
C LEU A 42 4.53 -20.05 -18.56
N PHE A 43 4.46 -18.96 -17.82
CA PHE A 43 3.74 -17.73 -18.14
C PHE A 43 4.77 -16.62 -18.37
N GLU A 44 4.33 -15.42 -18.75
CA GLU A 44 5.23 -14.28 -19.01
C GLU A 44 6.15 -13.94 -17.82
N ARG A 45 5.58 -13.93 -16.61
CA ARG A 45 6.27 -13.52 -15.37
C ARG A 45 6.15 -14.54 -14.23
N MET A 46 5.71 -15.76 -14.56
CA MET A 46 5.51 -16.84 -13.61
C MET A 46 5.98 -18.18 -14.18
N LEU A 47 6.74 -18.94 -13.41
CA LEU A 47 7.05 -20.34 -13.67
C LEU A 47 6.47 -21.16 -12.53
N ALA A 48 5.74 -22.22 -12.84
CA ALA A 48 5.19 -23.12 -11.83
C ALA A 48 5.44 -24.57 -12.21
N TYR A 49 5.60 -25.44 -11.20
CA TYR A 49 5.59 -26.88 -11.41
C TYR A 49 4.82 -27.63 -10.33
N ASN A 50 4.34 -28.80 -10.70
CA ASN A 50 3.64 -29.74 -9.83
C ASN A 50 3.91 -31.17 -10.31
N ALA A 51 3.70 -32.15 -9.44
CA ALA A 51 3.79 -33.56 -9.77
C ALA A 51 2.55 -34.35 -9.31
N TRP A 52 2.23 -35.42 -10.03
CA TRP A 52 1.14 -36.34 -9.75
C TRP A 52 1.67 -37.76 -9.70
N MET A 53 1.20 -38.53 -8.73
CA MET A 53 1.37 -39.98 -8.76
C MET A 53 0.35 -40.59 -9.70
N ILE A 54 0.79 -41.53 -10.53
CA ILE A 54 -0.04 -42.19 -11.55
C ILE A 54 0.01 -43.71 -11.44
N SER A 55 0.54 -44.26 -10.34
CA SER A 55 0.55 -45.70 -10.07
C SER A 55 -0.13 -46.07 -8.75
N ASN A 56 -0.76 -47.24 -8.73
CA ASN A 56 -1.45 -47.80 -7.55
C ASN A 56 -0.48 -48.46 -6.55
N HIS A 57 0.82 -48.14 -6.61
CA HIS A 57 1.79 -48.69 -5.68
C HIS A 57 1.67 -48.01 -4.31
N SER A 58 1.88 -48.78 -3.23
CA SER A 58 1.89 -48.23 -1.87
C SER A 58 3.17 -47.42 -1.61
N ILE A 59 3.11 -46.09 -1.74
CA ILE A 59 4.26 -45.17 -1.63
C ILE A 59 4.32 -44.54 -0.24
N GLN A 60 5.11 -45.05 0.69
CA GLN A 60 5.14 -44.56 2.09
C GLN A 60 5.43 -43.05 2.28
N SER A 61 6.22 -42.43 1.39
CA SER A 61 6.44 -40.98 1.40
C SER A 61 7.01 -40.50 0.06
N ILE A 62 6.81 -39.22 -0.24
CA ILE A 62 7.47 -38.53 -1.35
C ILE A 62 8.29 -37.40 -0.78
N ARG A 63 9.55 -37.31 -1.21
CA ARG A 63 10.41 -36.16 -0.97
C ARG A 63 10.68 -35.46 -2.29
N MET A 64 10.31 -34.19 -2.37
CA MET A 64 10.68 -33.32 -3.47
C MET A 64 11.73 -32.34 -2.97
N ASP A 65 12.96 -32.50 -3.44
CA ASP A 65 14.04 -31.54 -3.25
C ASP A 65 14.15 -30.70 -4.52
N THR A 66 13.95 -29.40 -4.40
CA THR A 66 14.16 -28.43 -5.47
C THR A 66 15.38 -27.62 -5.09
N GLN A 67 16.43 -27.70 -5.90
CA GLN A 67 17.70 -27.05 -5.63
C GLN A 67 17.79 -25.72 -6.39
N PHE A 68 18.24 -24.68 -5.69
CA PHE A 68 18.41 -23.32 -6.18
C PHE A 68 19.89 -22.97 -6.08
N ASN A 69 20.51 -22.77 -7.25
CA ASN A 69 21.92 -22.47 -7.35
C ASN A 69 22.09 -21.01 -7.76
N PHE A 70 22.25 -20.13 -6.78
CA PHE A 70 22.62 -18.74 -7.03
C PHE A 70 24.11 -18.68 -7.38
N LYS A 71 24.42 -18.40 -8.65
CA LYS A 71 25.78 -18.03 -9.02
C LYS A 71 25.99 -16.58 -8.60
N SER A 72 26.54 -16.35 -7.41
CA SER A 72 26.99 -15.01 -7.02
C SER A 72 28.07 -14.56 -7.99
N ARG A 73 27.83 -13.46 -8.70
CA ARG A 73 28.87 -12.66 -9.34
C ARG A 73 29.25 -11.53 -8.38
N GLU A 74 30.48 -11.06 -8.43
CA GLU A 74 30.89 -9.84 -7.73
C GLU A 74 29.97 -8.67 -8.15
N GLY A 75 29.61 -7.80 -7.20
CA GLY A 75 28.78 -6.62 -7.44
C GLY A 75 27.25 -6.83 -7.35
N ILE A 76 26.77 -8.01 -6.93
CA ILE A 76 25.35 -8.21 -6.61
C ILE A 76 25.11 -7.87 -5.13
N GLN A 77 24.19 -6.94 -4.88
CA GLN A 77 23.64 -6.61 -3.57
C GLN A 77 22.18 -7.06 -3.52
N GLY A 78 21.58 -7.10 -2.33
CA GLY A 78 20.16 -7.41 -2.26
C GLY A 78 19.62 -7.60 -0.86
N ASP A 79 18.32 -7.87 -0.78
CA ASP A 79 17.62 -8.23 0.46
C ASP A 79 16.72 -9.45 0.22
N ALA A 80 16.55 -10.26 1.25
CA ALA A 80 15.64 -11.39 1.27
C ALA A 80 14.58 -11.20 2.36
N PHE A 81 13.31 -11.39 2.00
CA PHE A 81 12.13 -11.20 2.85
C PHE A 81 11.37 -12.51 2.95
N MET A 82 11.31 -13.07 4.15
CA MET A 82 10.81 -14.42 4.42
C MET A 82 9.60 -14.36 5.32
N ASP A 83 8.51 -15.03 4.95
CA ASP A 83 7.39 -15.25 5.88
C ASP A 83 7.88 -16.10 7.07
N ALA A 84 7.72 -15.60 8.29
CA ALA A 84 8.18 -16.27 9.50
C ALA A 84 7.22 -17.39 9.97
N GLY A 85 6.05 -17.51 9.34
CA GLY A 85 5.02 -18.49 9.68
C GLY A 85 4.29 -18.23 10.98
N ASP A 86 3.08 -18.77 11.08
CA ASP A 86 2.30 -18.79 12.33
C ASP A 86 2.22 -17.40 12.99
N GLU A 87 1.87 -16.38 12.20
CA GLU A 87 1.66 -15.00 12.67
C GLU A 87 2.90 -14.32 13.26
N ARG A 88 4.10 -14.82 12.94
CA ARG A 88 5.37 -14.22 13.40
C ARG A 88 5.90 -13.10 12.50
N GLY A 89 5.12 -12.71 11.49
CA GLY A 89 5.47 -11.66 10.54
C GLY A 89 6.51 -12.11 9.50
N PHE A 90 7.59 -11.34 9.34
CA PHE A 90 8.63 -11.64 8.37
C PHE A 90 10.04 -11.46 8.94
N MET A 91 11.01 -12.09 8.29
CA MET A 91 12.43 -11.85 8.51
C MET A 91 13.04 -11.17 7.29
N LYS A 92 13.83 -10.11 7.52
CA LYS A 92 14.62 -9.42 6.50
C LYS A 92 16.10 -9.78 6.67
N LEU A 93 16.78 -10.05 5.56
CA LEU A 93 18.21 -10.34 5.55
C LEU A 93 18.89 -9.66 4.37
N SER A 94 20.00 -8.98 4.61
CA SER A 94 20.77 -8.30 3.55
C SER A 94 21.87 -9.19 2.96
N ILE A 95 22.04 -9.09 1.65
CA ILE A 95 22.91 -9.93 0.80
C ILE A 95 24.16 -9.15 0.41
N ASN A 96 24.87 -8.55 1.38
CA ASN A 96 26.02 -7.68 1.08
C ASN A 96 27.41 -8.29 1.27
N GLU A 97 27.55 -9.49 1.86
CA GLU A 97 28.87 -10.14 1.95
C GLU A 97 28.72 -11.65 1.83
N THR A 98 28.92 -12.17 0.62
CA THR A 98 28.93 -13.60 0.26
C THR A 98 27.67 -14.37 0.67
N LEU A 99 27.00 -14.99 -0.31
CA LEU A 99 25.98 -16.02 -0.03
C LEU A 99 26.43 -17.00 1.07
N SER A 100 27.74 -17.30 1.18
CA SER A 100 28.33 -18.15 2.22
C SER A 100 28.18 -17.66 3.68
N ALA A 101 28.06 -16.36 3.97
CA ALA A 101 27.84 -15.84 5.34
C ALA A 101 26.35 -15.93 5.74
N LEU A 102 25.45 -15.57 4.81
CA LEU A 102 24.01 -15.89 4.86
C LEU A 102 23.80 -17.38 5.10
N VAL A 103 24.63 -18.21 4.46
CA VAL A 103 24.50 -19.65 4.52
C VAL A 103 24.88 -20.26 5.88
N LYS A 104 25.85 -19.67 6.57
CA LYS A 104 26.28 -20.14 7.90
C LYS A 104 25.28 -19.77 9.00
N SER A 105 24.57 -18.65 8.89
CA SER A 105 23.54 -18.26 9.89
C SER A 105 22.23 -19.06 9.75
N TRP A 106 22.03 -19.77 8.62
CA TRP A 106 20.77 -20.44 8.24
C TRP A 106 20.74 -21.95 8.47
N ALA A 107 21.89 -22.58 8.74
CA ALA A 107 22.02 -24.04 8.76
C ALA A 107 21.15 -24.77 9.83
N SER A 108 20.40 -24.05 10.66
CA SER A 108 19.57 -24.59 11.74
C SER A 108 18.08 -24.20 11.72
N THR A 109 17.59 -23.39 10.76
CA THR A 109 16.19 -22.92 10.78
C THR A 109 15.44 -23.25 9.49
N THR A 110 14.25 -23.82 9.62
CA THR A 110 13.35 -24.09 8.50
C THR A 110 12.41 -22.93 8.27
N GLN A 111 12.27 -22.50 7.02
CA GLN A 111 11.63 -21.23 6.67
C GLN A 111 10.36 -21.45 5.86
N HIS A 112 9.35 -20.59 6.08
CA HIS A 112 8.07 -20.67 5.39
C HIS A 112 8.07 -19.85 4.09
N LEU A 113 7.18 -20.21 3.17
CA LEU A 113 6.86 -19.41 1.97
C LEU A 113 5.67 -18.48 2.24
N PRO A 114 5.57 -17.33 1.54
CA PRO A 114 6.42 -16.87 0.44
C PRO A 114 7.79 -16.36 0.86
N TRP A 115 8.74 -16.49 -0.06
CA TRP A 115 10.10 -15.96 0.09
C TRP A 115 10.46 -15.07 -1.09
N THR A 116 10.71 -13.80 -0.82
CA THR A 116 10.99 -12.79 -1.84
C THR A 116 12.42 -12.30 -1.74
N ILE A 117 13.15 -12.39 -2.84
CA ILE A 117 14.54 -11.97 -2.97
C ILE A 117 14.57 -10.76 -3.91
N ASP A 118 15.15 -9.68 -3.46
CA ASP A 118 15.36 -8.45 -4.21
C ASP A 118 16.86 -8.33 -4.53
N LEU A 119 17.22 -8.65 -5.76
CA LEU A 119 18.60 -8.63 -6.25
C LEU A 119 18.86 -7.35 -7.02
N ARG A 120 19.96 -6.68 -6.70
CA ARG A 120 20.36 -5.39 -7.26
C ARG A 120 21.78 -5.45 -7.77
N THR A 121 21.98 -4.86 -8.94
CA THR A 121 23.29 -4.52 -9.51
C THR A 121 23.27 -3.03 -9.80
N GLU A 122 24.41 -2.46 -10.22
CA GLU A 122 24.51 -1.04 -10.56
C GLU A 122 23.43 -0.58 -11.56
N ASN A 123 23.07 -1.43 -12.52
CA ASN A 123 22.18 -1.07 -13.63
C ASN A 123 20.85 -1.86 -13.68
N ASN A 124 20.70 -2.92 -12.89
CA ASN A 124 19.52 -3.81 -12.96
C ASN A 124 19.03 -4.19 -11.56
N ARG A 125 17.72 -4.38 -11.43
CA ARG A 125 17.06 -4.90 -10.23
C ARG A 125 16.11 -6.02 -10.63
N VAL A 126 16.28 -7.21 -10.05
CA VAL A 126 15.40 -8.36 -10.30
C VAL A 126 14.85 -8.84 -8.97
N LEU A 127 13.54 -8.97 -8.88
CA LEU A 127 12.86 -9.59 -7.76
C LEU A 127 12.36 -10.97 -8.14
N ILE A 128 12.60 -11.94 -7.25
CA ILE A 128 12.13 -13.31 -7.38
C ILE A 128 11.34 -13.64 -6.12
N SER A 129 10.07 -14.03 -6.26
CA SER A 129 9.29 -14.57 -5.15
C SER A 129 8.96 -16.04 -5.38
N ILE A 130 9.28 -16.87 -4.40
CA ILE A 130 8.95 -18.29 -4.38
C ILE A 130 7.75 -18.46 -3.44
N THR A 131 6.66 -19.01 -3.95
CA THR A 131 5.40 -19.20 -3.24
C THR A 131 4.77 -20.54 -3.62
N GLU A 132 3.60 -20.81 -3.07
CA GLU A 132 2.83 -22.03 -3.30
C GLU A 132 1.42 -21.71 -3.78
N ALA A 133 0.82 -22.63 -4.54
CA ALA A 133 -0.57 -22.54 -4.93
C ALA A 133 -1.28 -23.89 -4.82
N CYS A 134 -2.59 -23.81 -4.56
CA CYS A 134 -3.54 -24.91 -4.62
C CYS A 134 -3.25 -25.98 -3.57
N GLY A 135 -3.19 -25.57 -2.30
CA GLY A 135 -2.89 -26.44 -1.17
C GLY A 135 -3.65 -27.75 -1.26
N SER A 136 -2.94 -28.82 -1.63
CA SER A 136 -3.52 -30.15 -1.93
C SER A 136 -3.75 -30.99 -0.67
N GLY A 137 -3.78 -30.35 0.49
CA GLY A 137 -3.76 -31.01 1.79
C GLY A 137 -2.36 -31.43 2.25
N ALA A 138 -1.30 -31.04 1.53
CA ALA A 138 0.10 -31.29 1.89
C ALA A 138 0.57 -30.43 3.07
N THR A 139 1.65 -30.85 3.76
CA THR A 139 2.39 -29.94 4.64
C THR A 139 3.01 -28.82 3.82
N ASN A 140 2.95 -27.60 4.35
CA ASN A 140 3.56 -26.41 3.75
C ASN A 140 5.02 -26.67 3.35
N ALA A 141 5.39 -26.22 2.15
CA ALA A 141 6.77 -26.28 1.71
C ALA A 141 7.70 -25.57 2.68
N ARG A 142 8.85 -26.18 2.88
CA ARG A 142 9.83 -25.73 3.85
C ARG A 142 11.17 -25.56 3.16
N MET A 143 11.68 -24.34 3.23
CA MET A 143 12.97 -24.05 2.66
C MET A 143 14.07 -24.40 3.65
N MET A 144 15.02 -25.19 3.18
CA MET A 144 16.22 -25.55 3.91
C MET A 144 17.44 -25.16 3.11
N LEU A 145 18.48 -24.79 3.83
CA LEU A 145 19.76 -24.53 3.22
C LEU A 145 20.67 -25.74 3.40
N SER A 146 21.39 -26.12 2.35
CA SER A 146 22.33 -27.25 2.37
C SER A 146 23.68 -26.81 1.80
N THR A 147 24.74 -26.92 2.58
CA THR A 147 26.10 -26.78 2.06
C THR A 147 26.63 -28.14 1.65
N SER A 148 27.14 -28.27 0.42
CA SER A 148 27.97 -29.43 0.06
C SER A 148 29.38 -29.19 0.60
N ALA A 149 29.98 -30.20 1.25
CA ALA A 149 31.30 -30.08 1.86
C ALA A 149 32.46 -30.07 0.84
N SER A 150 32.21 -30.39 -0.44
CA SER A 150 33.25 -30.62 -1.45
C SER A 150 33.39 -29.51 -2.50
N ASP A 151 32.40 -28.63 -2.62
CA ASP A 151 32.44 -27.46 -3.51
C ASP A 151 32.07 -26.23 -2.68
N LEU A 152 32.78 -25.12 -2.86
CA LEU A 152 32.47 -23.78 -2.31
C LEU A 152 31.10 -23.22 -2.75
N ARG A 153 30.17 -24.07 -3.20
CA ARG A 153 28.81 -23.75 -3.62
C ARG A 153 27.85 -23.98 -2.46
N SER A 154 27.07 -22.96 -2.19
CA SER A 154 25.97 -23.03 -1.25
C SER A 154 24.70 -23.34 -2.05
N ASP A 155 24.09 -24.48 -1.77
CA ASP A 155 22.87 -24.89 -2.45
C ASP A 155 21.69 -24.60 -1.54
N LEU A 156 20.73 -23.82 -2.02
CA LEU A 156 19.47 -23.71 -1.31
C LEU A 156 18.55 -24.82 -1.80
N ILE A 157 17.88 -25.51 -0.88
CA ILE A 157 17.03 -26.64 -1.19
C ILE A 157 15.65 -26.40 -0.60
N LEU A 158 14.68 -26.09 -1.44
CA LEU A 158 13.27 -26.18 -1.05
C LEU A 158 12.94 -27.66 -0.95
N ARG A 159 12.52 -28.09 0.23
CA ARG A 159 12.18 -29.49 0.51
C ARG A 159 10.74 -29.60 0.92
N ASN A 160 10.02 -30.44 0.19
CA ASN A 160 8.68 -30.87 0.56
C ASN A 160 8.71 -32.35 0.87
N VAL A 161 8.11 -32.73 1.99
CA VAL A 161 7.95 -34.13 2.38
C VAL A 161 6.46 -34.40 2.51
N TYR A 162 5.98 -35.40 1.77
CA TYR A 162 4.58 -35.84 1.78
C TYR A 162 4.54 -37.26 2.36
N SER A 163 3.65 -37.55 3.31
CA SER A 163 3.52 -38.89 3.94
C SER A 163 2.30 -39.66 3.43
N TYR A 164 2.42 -40.98 3.28
CA TYR A 164 1.42 -41.84 2.61
C TYR A 164 0.06 -41.99 3.27
N ASP A 165 -0.01 -41.98 4.60
CA ASP A 165 -1.28 -42.16 5.33
C ASP A 165 -2.33 -41.08 4.98
N ALA A 166 -1.90 -40.05 4.24
CA ALA A 166 -2.67 -38.91 3.78
C ALA A 166 -2.77 -38.81 2.23
N MET A 167 -2.39 -39.85 1.46
CA MET A 167 -2.30 -39.82 -0.01
C MET A 167 -3.46 -40.50 -0.76
N HIS A 168 -4.46 -41.04 -0.06
CA HIS A 168 -5.52 -41.88 -0.66
C HIS A 168 -6.42 -41.18 -1.70
N ASP A 169 -6.45 -39.84 -1.77
CA ASP A 169 -7.29 -39.06 -2.71
C ASP A 169 -6.48 -38.23 -3.74
N LEU A 170 -5.17 -38.48 -3.91
CA LEU A 170 -4.29 -37.62 -4.73
C LEU A 170 -4.28 -37.92 -6.24
N GLU A 171 -5.00 -38.95 -6.72
CA GLU A 171 -5.02 -39.32 -8.15
C GLU A 171 -5.53 -38.18 -9.05
N GLU A 172 -6.41 -37.29 -8.55
CA GLU A 172 -6.92 -36.14 -9.31
C GLU A 172 -6.26 -34.79 -8.96
N ALA A 173 -5.75 -34.61 -7.73
CA ALA A 173 -5.36 -33.28 -7.23
C ALA A 173 -3.89 -32.90 -7.50
N GLY A 174 -3.00 -33.88 -7.62
CA GLY A 174 -1.55 -33.63 -7.66
C GLY A 174 -1.00 -33.14 -6.32
N LEU A 175 0.32 -32.94 -6.26
CA LEU A 175 0.98 -32.30 -5.13
C LEU A 175 0.68 -30.78 -5.14
N GLN A 176 1.32 -30.04 -4.24
CA GLN A 176 1.17 -28.59 -4.17
C GLN A 176 2.01 -27.92 -5.27
N TRP A 177 1.47 -26.92 -5.95
CA TRP A 177 2.23 -26.17 -6.95
C TRP A 177 3.29 -25.33 -6.26
N ILE A 178 4.52 -25.41 -6.76
CA ILE A 178 5.58 -24.46 -6.43
C ILE A 178 5.66 -23.43 -7.53
N VAL A 179 5.67 -22.16 -7.13
CA VAL A 179 5.47 -21.02 -8.02
C VAL A 179 6.60 -20.02 -7.84
N TRP A 180 7.11 -19.55 -8.96
CA TRP A 180 8.15 -18.54 -9.05
C TRP A 180 7.58 -17.34 -9.77
N LEU A 181 7.60 -16.19 -9.11
CA LEU A 181 7.19 -14.91 -9.67
C LEU A 181 8.43 -14.07 -9.90
N VAL A 182 8.53 -13.44 -11.06
CA VAL A 182 9.70 -12.62 -11.43
C VAL A 182 9.27 -11.20 -11.84
N SER A 183 10.02 -10.22 -11.38
CA SER A 183 9.73 -8.80 -11.60
C SER A 183 10.99 -7.96 -11.66
N GLU A 184 10.91 -6.79 -12.29
CA GLU A 184 11.97 -5.77 -12.28
C GLU A 184 11.73 -4.67 -11.22
N SER A 185 10.54 -4.65 -10.60
CA SER A 185 10.20 -3.71 -9.51
C SER A 185 9.27 -4.32 -8.44
N PRO A 186 9.28 -3.82 -7.19
CA PRO A 186 8.35 -4.28 -6.16
C PRO A 186 6.89 -4.11 -6.55
N ALA A 187 6.50 -2.93 -7.06
CA ALA A 187 5.14 -2.68 -7.53
C ALA A 187 4.68 -3.71 -8.58
N SER A 188 5.53 -3.97 -9.58
CA SER A 188 5.28 -4.97 -10.61
C SER A 188 5.21 -6.40 -10.06
N LEU A 189 5.86 -6.71 -8.92
CA LEU A 189 5.76 -8.01 -8.25
C LEU A 189 4.44 -8.13 -7.49
N ALA A 190 4.05 -7.11 -6.73
CA ALA A 190 2.77 -7.08 -6.00
C ALA A 190 1.57 -7.20 -6.95
N ASN A 191 1.67 -6.64 -8.16
CA ASN A 191 0.66 -6.81 -9.22
C ASN A 191 0.47 -8.27 -9.70
N LEU A 192 1.38 -9.19 -9.37
CA LEU A 192 1.21 -10.62 -9.68
C LEU A 192 0.39 -11.36 -8.61
N ALA A 193 0.04 -10.73 -7.49
CA ALA A 193 -0.82 -11.33 -6.46
C ALA A 193 -2.17 -11.77 -7.06
N GLY A 194 -2.59 -13.01 -6.77
CA GLY A 194 -3.80 -13.60 -7.37
C GLY A 194 -3.52 -14.48 -8.60
N SER A 195 -2.50 -14.16 -9.40
CA SER A 195 -2.17 -14.93 -10.61
C SER A 195 -1.83 -16.42 -10.37
N PRO A 196 -1.19 -16.82 -9.25
CA PRO A 196 -0.97 -18.25 -8.98
C PRO A 196 -2.27 -19.04 -8.78
N GLY A 197 -3.38 -18.37 -8.44
CA GLY A 197 -4.69 -19.00 -8.36
C GLY A 197 -5.16 -19.62 -9.68
N LEU A 198 -4.63 -19.17 -10.83
CA LEU A 198 -4.92 -19.78 -12.14
C LEU A 198 -4.40 -21.22 -12.27
N LEU A 199 -3.55 -21.68 -11.35
CA LEU A 199 -3.12 -23.07 -11.28
C LEU A 199 -4.15 -23.98 -10.58
N CYS A 200 -5.08 -23.39 -9.84
CA CYS A 200 -5.99 -24.15 -8.98
C CYS A 200 -7.19 -24.70 -9.74
N PRO A 201 -7.73 -25.87 -9.33
CA PRO A 201 -8.92 -26.43 -9.97
C PRO A 201 -10.09 -25.43 -10.02
N PRO A 202 -11.01 -25.61 -10.98
CA PRO A 202 -12.21 -24.78 -11.05
C PRO A 202 -13.09 -24.93 -9.78
N PRO A 203 -14.03 -24.00 -9.56
CA PRO A 203 -14.87 -24.01 -8.37
C PRO A 203 -15.67 -25.31 -8.16
N LYS A 204 -15.60 -25.90 -6.97
CA LYS A 204 -16.48 -27.00 -6.54
C LYS A 204 -17.92 -26.55 -6.28
N PHE A 205 -18.11 -25.26 -5.98
CA PHE A 205 -19.42 -24.64 -5.72
C PHE A 205 -19.69 -23.52 -6.73
N MET A 206 -20.11 -23.88 -7.96
CA MET A 206 -20.28 -22.93 -9.07
C MET A 206 -21.19 -21.73 -8.78
N ASN A 207 -22.19 -21.88 -7.90
CA ASN A 207 -23.12 -20.81 -7.54
C ASN A 207 -22.77 -20.10 -6.21
N ALA A 208 -21.57 -20.30 -5.66
CA ALA A 208 -21.20 -19.74 -4.36
C ALA A 208 -21.40 -18.23 -4.25
N HIS A 209 -21.17 -17.47 -5.33
CA HIS A 209 -21.38 -16.02 -5.37
C HIS A 209 -22.80 -15.58 -4.99
N SER A 210 -23.81 -16.45 -5.11
CA SER A 210 -25.19 -16.14 -4.73
C SER A 210 -25.39 -16.07 -3.21
N TRP A 211 -24.56 -16.75 -2.42
CA TRP A 211 -24.72 -16.88 -0.97
C TRP A 211 -23.46 -16.51 -0.15
N ALA A 212 -22.25 -16.74 -0.66
CA ALA A 212 -21.00 -16.30 -0.06
C ALA A 212 -20.63 -14.92 -0.62
N LYS A 213 -21.18 -13.85 -0.03
CA LYS A 213 -20.98 -12.48 -0.54
C LYS A 213 -19.82 -11.78 0.18
N PRO A 214 -18.81 -11.26 -0.53
CA PRO A 214 -17.79 -10.38 0.05
C PRO A 214 -18.42 -9.17 0.76
N GLY A 215 -17.74 -8.62 1.76
CA GLY A 215 -18.31 -7.55 2.57
C GLY A 215 -17.40 -7.00 3.65
N LYS A 216 -17.85 -5.92 4.28
CA LYS A 216 -17.24 -5.36 5.49
C LYS A 216 -17.86 -5.97 6.72
N VAL A 217 -17.06 -6.14 7.77
CA VAL A 217 -17.43 -6.81 9.01
C VAL A 217 -17.08 -5.94 10.21
N GLY A 218 -18.05 -5.71 11.10
CA GLY A 218 -17.80 -5.18 12.44
C GLY A 218 -17.71 -6.32 13.46
N ARG A 219 -16.94 -6.15 14.54
CA ARG A 219 -16.81 -7.15 15.61
C ARG A 219 -17.57 -6.73 16.86
N ASP A 220 -18.48 -7.58 17.32
CA ASP A 220 -19.12 -7.38 18.61
C ASP A 220 -18.26 -7.94 19.75
N MET A 221 -17.83 -7.07 20.65
CA MET A 221 -17.01 -7.44 21.81
C MET A 221 -17.84 -7.70 23.08
N ALA A 222 -19.10 -7.26 23.11
CA ALA A 222 -19.95 -7.36 24.29
C ALA A 222 -20.67 -8.72 24.39
N LEU A 223 -20.83 -9.42 23.27
CA LEU A 223 -21.51 -10.72 23.14
C LEU A 223 -22.90 -10.69 23.77
N SER A 224 -23.71 -9.70 23.41
CA SER A 224 -25.06 -9.48 23.96
C SER A 224 -26.10 -9.19 22.88
N THR A 225 -27.38 -9.48 23.15
CA THR A 225 -28.47 -9.16 22.21
C THR A 225 -28.57 -7.65 21.95
N VAL A 226 -28.37 -6.83 22.99
CA VAL A 226 -28.46 -5.36 22.88
C VAL A 226 -27.34 -4.84 21.98
N SER A 227 -26.09 -5.20 22.26
CA SER A 227 -24.95 -4.76 21.45
C SER A 227 -25.03 -5.28 20.02
N GLY A 228 -25.43 -6.55 19.83
CA GLY A 228 -25.65 -7.12 18.51
C GLY A 228 -26.67 -6.34 17.69
N LYS A 229 -27.81 -5.96 18.27
CA LYS A 229 -28.81 -5.12 17.57
C LYS A 229 -28.31 -3.71 17.30
N MET A 230 -27.57 -3.10 18.22
CA MET A 230 -26.95 -1.78 17.99
C MET A 230 -25.96 -1.81 16.82
N TRP A 231 -25.15 -2.87 16.72
CA TRP A 231 -24.28 -3.07 15.55
C TRP A 231 -25.09 -3.25 14.26
N MET A 232 -26.21 -3.99 14.29
CA MET A 232 -27.09 -4.16 13.12
C MET A 232 -27.68 -2.82 12.64
N ASP A 233 -28.09 -1.96 13.57
CA ASP A 233 -28.60 -0.62 13.26
C ASP A 233 -27.51 0.25 12.64
N PHE A 234 -26.34 0.30 13.29
CA PHE A 234 -25.24 1.14 12.83
C PHE A 234 -24.57 0.61 11.55
N ALA A 235 -24.68 -0.68 11.28
CA ALA A 235 -24.26 -1.31 10.02
C ALA A 235 -24.96 -0.70 8.79
N GLN A 236 -26.20 -0.19 8.94
CA GLN A 236 -26.90 0.51 7.86
C GLN A 236 -26.15 1.79 7.44
N THR A 237 -25.55 2.48 8.42
CA THR A 237 -24.82 3.74 8.26
C THR A 237 -23.37 3.50 7.82
N LEU A 238 -22.72 2.47 8.37
CA LEU A 238 -21.34 2.11 8.06
C LEU A 238 -21.18 1.24 6.80
N ASP A 239 -22.29 0.84 6.18
CA ASP A 239 -22.33 -0.11 5.07
C ASP A 239 -21.64 -1.45 5.40
N LEU A 240 -21.86 -1.94 6.63
CA LEU A 240 -21.39 -3.26 7.05
C LEU A 240 -22.36 -4.32 6.56
N ARG A 241 -21.82 -5.35 5.91
CA ARG A 241 -22.61 -6.50 5.45
C ARG A 241 -22.79 -7.52 6.57
N TYR A 242 -21.84 -7.58 7.48
CA TYR A 242 -21.81 -8.60 8.53
C TYR A 242 -21.38 -8.04 9.88
N ILE A 243 -21.78 -8.76 10.92
CA ILE A 243 -21.25 -8.62 12.27
C ILE A 243 -20.70 -9.96 12.73
N LEU A 244 -19.55 -9.94 13.37
CA LEU A 244 -18.87 -11.10 13.93
C LEU A 244 -19.11 -11.17 15.44
N PHE A 245 -19.60 -12.31 15.91
CA PHE A 245 -19.46 -12.71 17.31
C PHE A 245 -18.24 -13.63 17.42
N ASP A 246 -17.16 -13.08 17.97
CA ASP A 246 -15.86 -13.73 18.10
C ASP A 246 -15.83 -14.72 19.28
N ALA A 247 -14.63 -15.17 19.70
CA ALA A 247 -14.43 -16.07 20.82
C ALA A 247 -15.20 -15.65 22.10
N GLY A 248 -15.72 -16.65 22.81
CA GLY A 248 -16.41 -16.48 24.10
C GLY A 248 -17.94 -16.68 24.07
N PHE A 249 -18.61 -16.66 22.90
CA PHE A 249 -20.09 -16.74 22.88
C PHE A 249 -20.66 -18.11 23.28
N TYR A 250 -19.85 -19.17 23.31
CA TYR A 250 -20.28 -20.53 23.68
C TYR A 250 -19.41 -21.17 24.80
N GLY A 251 -18.65 -20.34 25.52
CA GLY A 251 -17.70 -20.79 26.54
C GLY A 251 -16.29 -20.31 26.24
N ASP A 252 -15.38 -20.64 27.16
CA ASP A 252 -13.95 -20.39 27.04
C ASP A 252 -13.38 -21.19 25.84
N GLU A 253 -12.60 -20.52 24.99
CA GLU A 253 -11.99 -21.08 23.79
C GLU A 253 -10.93 -22.18 24.05
N TYR A 254 -10.44 -22.33 25.27
CA TYR A 254 -9.49 -23.36 25.65
C TYR A 254 -10.14 -24.50 26.44
N ASP A 255 -11.39 -24.33 26.87
CA ASP A 255 -12.12 -25.38 27.59
C ASP A 255 -12.70 -26.44 26.61
N PRO A 256 -12.25 -27.71 26.68
CA PRO A 256 -12.80 -28.78 25.84
C PRO A 256 -14.26 -29.11 26.14
N ARG A 257 -14.88 -28.54 27.18
CA ARG A 257 -16.32 -28.69 27.47
C ARG A 257 -17.18 -27.66 26.75
N SER A 258 -16.60 -26.58 26.22
CA SER A 258 -17.31 -25.58 25.43
C SER A 258 -17.96 -26.24 24.20
N ASP A 259 -19.23 -25.91 23.97
CA ASP A 259 -20.08 -26.52 22.95
C ASP A 259 -20.67 -25.42 22.05
N PRO A 260 -20.21 -25.28 20.78
CA PRO A 260 -20.68 -24.24 19.88
C PRO A 260 -22.17 -24.35 19.53
N LEU A 261 -22.83 -25.46 19.86
CA LEU A 261 -24.28 -25.63 19.73
C LEU A 261 -25.07 -25.07 20.91
N LYS A 262 -24.39 -24.59 21.96
CA LYS A 262 -24.99 -24.04 23.18
C LYS A 262 -24.39 -22.66 23.47
N PRO A 263 -24.83 -21.62 22.76
CA PRO A 263 -24.45 -20.25 23.08
C PRO A 263 -24.72 -19.94 24.55
N LEU A 264 -23.82 -19.21 25.21
CA LEU A 264 -23.95 -18.85 26.60
C LEU A 264 -25.14 -17.92 26.79
N ASP A 265 -26.01 -18.25 27.73
CA ASP A 265 -26.79 -17.26 28.46
C ASP A 265 -25.84 -16.55 29.44
N SER A 266 -24.95 -15.69 28.94
CA SER A 266 -23.87 -15.08 29.76
C SER A 266 -24.43 -14.37 31.01
N PRO A 267 -23.82 -14.56 32.20
CA PRO A 267 -24.21 -13.84 33.42
C PRO A 267 -23.73 -12.37 33.46
N LYS A 268 -22.91 -11.90 32.50
CA LYS A 268 -22.38 -10.51 32.49
C LYS A 268 -23.28 -9.48 31.78
N SER A 269 -24.23 -9.93 30.96
CA SER A 269 -25.25 -9.06 30.37
C SER A 269 -26.48 -9.91 30.04
N ASN A 270 -27.68 -9.42 30.34
CA ASN A 270 -28.92 -10.15 30.10
C ASN A 270 -28.99 -10.73 28.66
N ARG A 271 -29.22 -12.06 28.59
CA ARG A 271 -29.70 -12.87 27.44
C ARG A 271 -28.99 -12.61 26.10
N PHE A 272 -28.01 -13.45 25.73
CA PHE A 272 -27.52 -13.54 24.35
C PHE A 272 -28.46 -14.42 23.52
N ASN A 273 -29.40 -13.81 22.80
CA ASN A 273 -30.34 -14.49 21.94
C ASN A 273 -29.91 -14.33 20.48
N LEU A 274 -29.06 -15.25 20.03
CA LEU A 274 -28.54 -15.29 18.67
C LEU A 274 -29.65 -15.32 17.60
N CYS A 275 -30.69 -16.12 17.80
CA CYS A 275 -31.79 -16.23 16.84
C CYS A 275 -32.51 -14.89 16.66
N ALA A 276 -32.79 -14.18 17.76
CA ALA A 276 -33.39 -12.85 17.70
C ALA A 276 -32.49 -11.81 17.01
N ILE A 277 -31.17 -11.91 17.15
CA ILE A 277 -30.22 -11.05 16.44
C ILE A 277 -30.24 -11.36 14.93
N VAL A 278 -30.20 -12.64 14.56
CA VAL A 278 -30.25 -13.06 13.14
C VAL A 278 -31.56 -12.65 12.48
N GLU A 279 -32.70 -12.86 13.15
CA GLU A 279 -34.00 -12.42 12.66
C GLU A 279 -34.07 -10.90 12.50
N TYR A 280 -33.54 -10.15 13.47
CA TYR A 280 -33.48 -8.70 13.40
C TYR A 280 -32.63 -8.24 12.20
N GLY A 281 -31.41 -8.76 12.05
CA GLY A 281 -30.52 -8.42 10.94
C GLY A 281 -31.13 -8.72 9.56
N LYS A 282 -31.94 -9.77 9.44
CA LYS A 282 -32.70 -10.09 8.22
C LYS A 282 -33.86 -9.13 7.94
N SER A 283 -34.46 -8.55 8.98
CA SER A 283 -35.62 -7.66 8.88
C SER A 283 -35.26 -6.23 8.43
N LEU A 284 -33.98 -5.86 8.50
CA LEU A 284 -33.50 -4.53 8.11
C LEU A 284 -33.58 -4.30 6.60
N ALA A 285 -33.69 -3.02 6.21
CA ALA A 285 -33.79 -2.60 4.81
C ALA A 285 -32.59 -3.08 3.97
N LYS A 286 -31.37 -2.96 4.52
CA LYS A 286 -30.20 -3.71 4.03
C LYS A 286 -29.93 -4.87 4.99
N PRO A 287 -30.21 -6.13 4.62
CA PRO A 287 -29.99 -7.25 5.51
C PRO A 287 -28.53 -7.38 5.94
N VAL A 288 -28.30 -7.57 7.23
CA VAL A 288 -26.98 -7.75 7.83
C VAL A 288 -26.86 -9.19 8.35
N GLY A 289 -25.79 -9.88 7.92
CA GLY A 289 -25.56 -11.27 8.28
C GLY A 289 -24.73 -11.43 9.56
N VAL A 290 -24.88 -12.57 10.23
CA VAL A 290 -24.07 -12.93 11.39
C VAL A 290 -22.95 -13.90 10.98
N ILE A 291 -21.74 -13.65 11.48
CA ILE A 291 -20.61 -14.56 11.45
C ILE A 291 -20.37 -15.09 12.86
N LEU A 292 -20.20 -16.39 13.00
CA LEU A 292 -19.89 -17.02 14.29
C LEU A 292 -18.49 -17.63 14.29
N TYR A 293 -17.79 -17.41 15.40
CA TYR A 293 -16.52 -18.05 15.69
C TYR A 293 -16.65 -19.54 16.06
N VAL A 294 -15.68 -20.37 15.68
CA VAL A 294 -15.52 -21.74 16.18
C VAL A 294 -14.03 -22.08 16.28
N ASN A 295 -13.60 -22.52 17.47
CA ASN A 295 -12.22 -22.89 17.74
C ASN A 295 -11.82 -24.28 17.20
N ASP A 296 -10.52 -24.51 17.02
CA ASP A 296 -9.99 -25.78 16.51
C ASP A 296 -10.31 -26.99 17.39
N ILE A 297 -10.40 -26.80 18.71
CA ILE A 297 -10.78 -27.86 19.66
C ILE A 297 -12.19 -28.37 19.33
N ALA A 298 -13.18 -27.48 19.15
CA ALA A 298 -14.54 -27.90 18.80
C ALA A 298 -14.61 -28.52 17.40
N LEU A 299 -13.83 -28.00 16.44
CA LEU A 299 -13.78 -28.52 15.07
C LEU A 299 -13.08 -29.89 14.96
N SER A 300 -12.38 -30.32 16.00
CA SER A 300 -11.67 -31.61 16.07
C SER A 300 -12.44 -32.68 16.86
N LYS A 301 -13.56 -32.33 17.51
CA LYS A 301 -14.36 -33.29 18.28
C LYS A 301 -15.16 -34.21 17.35
N SER A 302 -15.39 -35.43 17.81
CA SER A 302 -16.38 -36.34 17.20
C SER A 302 -17.83 -35.96 17.55
N SER A 303 -18.05 -35.29 18.68
CA SER A 303 -19.37 -34.83 19.13
C SER A 303 -19.30 -33.46 19.84
N PRO A 304 -20.01 -32.44 19.35
CA PRO A 304 -20.70 -32.42 18.06
C PRO A 304 -19.70 -32.52 16.90
N SER A 305 -20.05 -33.26 15.85
CA SER A 305 -19.24 -33.30 14.64
C SER A 305 -19.37 -31.97 13.86
N VAL A 306 -18.41 -31.68 12.99
CA VAL A 306 -18.41 -30.46 12.16
C VAL A 306 -19.64 -30.35 11.27
N GLU A 307 -20.17 -31.48 10.77
CA GLU A 307 -21.39 -31.54 9.97
C GLU A 307 -22.60 -31.09 10.78
N LYS A 308 -22.68 -31.51 12.05
CA LYS A 308 -23.74 -31.09 12.97
C LYS A 308 -23.64 -29.60 13.29
N ILE A 309 -22.42 -29.08 13.48
CA ILE A 309 -22.17 -27.64 13.66
C ILE A 309 -22.66 -26.86 12.44
N ALA A 310 -22.20 -27.24 11.24
CA ALA A 310 -22.56 -26.57 9.99
C ALA A 310 -24.08 -26.59 9.74
N ALA A 311 -24.73 -27.74 9.93
CA ALA A 311 -26.17 -27.87 9.77
C ALA A 311 -26.95 -27.00 10.77
N THR A 312 -26.51 -26.96 12.04
CA THR A 312 -27.17 -26.17 13.08
C THR A 312 -27.01 -24.67 12.83
N PHE A 313 -25.81 -24.21 12.47
CA PHE A 313 -25.57 -22.81 12.12
C PHE A 313 -26.39 -22.37 10.91
N LYS A 314 -26.55 -23.26 9.92
CA LYS A 314 -27.43 -23.01 8.79
C LYS A 314 -28.89 -22.86 9.22
N LEU A 315 -29.38 -23.72 10.12
CA LEU A 315 -30.73 -23.64 10.67
C LEU A 315 -30.95 -22.35 11.46
N TRP A 316 -29.97 -21.90 12.25
CA TRP A 316 -30.01 -20.61 12.95
C TRP A 316 -29.97 -19.41 11.99
N GLY A 317 -29.65 -19.62 10.72
CA GLY A 317 -29.62 -18.56 9.71
C GLY A 317 -28.33 -17.74 9.71
N VAL A 318 -27.25 -18.29 10.28
CA VAL A 318 -25.89 -17.72 10.23
C VAL A 318 -25.43 -17.62 8.76
N ALA A 319 -24.67 -16.58 8.44
CA ALA A 319 -24.19 -16.34 7.08
C ALA A 319 -22.83 -17.02 6.81
N GLY A 320 -21.95 -17.06 7.81
CA GLY A 320 -20.64 -17.68 7.70
C GLY A 320 -19.98 -17.98 9.04
N VAL A 321 -18.80 -18.58 8.97
CA VAL A 321 -18.04 -19.07 10.12
C VAL A 321 -16.63 -18.51 10.10
N LYS A 322 -16.16 -18.04 11.26
CA LYS A 322 -14.75 -17.76 11.54
C LYS A 322 -14.16 -18.95 12.28
N MET A 323 -13.38 -19.77 11.60
CA MET A 323 -12.58 -20.82 12.23
C MET A 323 -11.35 -20.17 12.86
N GLY A 324 -11.06 -20.41 14.14
CA GLY A 324 -9.87 -19.84 14.79
C GLY A 324 -9.22 -20.75 15.84
N PHE A 325 -8.11 -20.28 16.40
CA PHE A 325 -7.02 -21.09 16.97
C PHE A 325 -6.61 -22.27 16.10
N ILE A 326 -6.68 -22.11 14.77
CA ILE A 326 -6.43 -23.21 13.83
C ILE A 326 -4.93 -23.50 13.77
N GLN A 327 -4.57 -24.73 14.08
CA GLN A 327 -3.18 -25.19 14.05
C GLN A 327 -2.95 -26.07 12.82
N VAL A 328 -2.00 -25.69 11.98
CA VAL A 328 -1.61 -26.47 10.78
C VAL A 328 -0.15 -26.90 10.93
N LYS A 329 0.08 -28.00 11.67
CA LYS A 329 1.44 -28.51 11.94
C LYS A 329 1.81 -29.68 11.05
N THR A 330 0.82 -30.49 10.68
CA THR A 330 0.97 -31.72 9.91
C THR A 330 0.09 -31.73 8.67
N GLN A 331 0.32 -32.70 7.79
CA GLN A 331 -0.50 -32.94 6.61
C GLN A 331 -1.96 -33.23 7.00
N ILE A 332 -2.15 -34.01 8.06
CA ILE A 332 -3.48 -34.40 8.56
C ILE A 332 -4.25 -33.17 9.04
N ASP A 333 -3.57 -32.22 9.69
CA ASP A 333 -4.18 -30.96 10.11
C ASP A 333 -4.68 -30.15 8.91
N MET A 334 -3.83 -30.01 7.88
CA MET A 334 -4.20 -29.30 6.65
C MET A 334 -5.41 -29.94 5.97
N GLN A 335 -5.42 -31.26 5.85
CA GLN A 335 -6.55 -32.00 5.27
C GLN A 335 -7.84 -31.83 6.08
N ARG A 336 -7.75 -31.86 7.42
CA ARG A 336 -8.88 -31.62 8.30
C ARG A 336 -9.45 -30.20 8.12
N VAL A 337 -8.60 -29.18 8.04
CA VAL A 337 -9.03 -27.80 7.79
C VAL A 337 -9.72 -27.67 6.43
N ILE A 338 -9.13 -28.20 5.36
CA ILE A 338 -9.71 -28.20 4.00
C ILE A 338 -11.07 -28.93 3.99
N ARG A 339 -11.17 -30.08 4.66
CA ARG A 339 -12.41 -30.84 4.82
C ARG A 339 -13.48 -30.00 5.54
N ASN A 340 -13.11 -29.32 6.62
CA ASN A 340 -14.03 -28.47 7.37
C ASN A 340 -14.54 -27.30 6.50
N ILE A 341 -13.66 -26.64 5.74
CA ILE A 341 -14.03 -25.59 4.77
C ILE A 341 -15.07 -26.14 3.79
N PHE A 342 -14.83 -27.33 3.23
CA PHE A 342 -15.76 -27.97 2.29
C PHE A 342 -17.14 -28.23 2.90
N ILE A 343 -17.21 -28.75 4.14
CA ILE A 343 -18.46 -29.07 4.84
C ILE A 343 -19.29 -27.83 5.14
N PHE A 344 -18.65 -26.72 5.56
CA PHE A 344 -19.36 -25.45 5.71
C PHE A 344 -19.93 -24.98 4.36
N GLY A 345 -19.19 -25.17 3.27
CA GLY A 345 -19.66 -24.89 1.91
C GLY A 345 -20.89 -25.69 1.49
N GLN A 346 -20.95 -26.99 1.83
CA GLN A 346 -22.12 -27.85 1.59
C GLN A 346 -23.38 -27.32 2.28
N ASN A 347 -23.22 -26.62 3.41
CA ASN A 347 -24.31 -25.99 4.16
C ASN A 347 -24.56 -24.53 3.76
N ARG A 348 -23.92 -24.04 2.69
CA ARG A 348 -24.00 -22.65 2.21
C ARG A 348 -23.66 -21.64 3.32
N LEU A 349 -22.55 -21.89 4.01
CA LEU A 349 -21.90 -20.99 4.96
C LEU A 349 -20.56 -20.59 4.37
N PHE A 350 -20.27 -19.28 4.29
CA PHE A 350 -18.92 -18.85 3.90
C PHE A 350 -17.96 -19.04 5.07
N VAL A 351 -16.65 -19.05 4.77
CA VAL A 351 -15.60 -19.33 5.75
C VAL A 351 -14.55 -18.23 5.75
N ASN A 352 -14.15 -17.84 6.97
CA ASN A 352 -12.91 -17.15 7.30
C ASN A 352 -12.07 -18.08 8.18
N VAL A 353 -10.78 -18.25 7.88
CA VAL A 353 -9.90 -19.12 8.68
C VAL A 353 -8.75 -18.30 9.26
N HIS A 354 -8.67 -18.25 10.58
CA HIS A 354 -7.66 -17.50 11.33
C HIS A 354 -6.44 -18.37 11.70
N ASP A 355 -5.40 -17.73 12.22
CA ASP A 355 -4.17 -18.31 12.74
C ASP A 355 -3.24 -18.94 11.68
N CYS A 356 -2.81 -20.19 11.86
CA CYS A 356 -1.75 -20.83 11.06
C CYS A 356 -2.16 -21.18 9.62
N PHE A 357 -3.42 -20.98 9.24
CA PHE A 357 -3.89 -21.32 7.89
C PHE A 357 -3.63 -20.20 6.88
N ARG A 358 -3.23 -20.59 5.67
CA ARG A 358 -3.07 -19.68 4.52
C ARG A 358 -3.92 -20.18 3.37
N ASP A 359 -4.55 -19.25 2.65
CA ASP A 359 -5.47 -19.58 1.55
C ASP A 359 -4.81 -20.43 0.45
N TYR A 360 -3.55 -20.16 0.07
CA TYR A 360 -2.88 -20.81 -1.07
C TYR A 360 -3.73 -20.80 -2.35
N TYR A 361 -4.55 -19.75 -2.52
CA TYR A 361 -5.53 -19.61 -3.60
C TYR A 361 -6.58 -20.73 -3.68
N LEU A 362 -6.77 -21.47 -2.58
CA LEU A 362 -7.85 -22.45 -2.45
C LEU A 362 -9.23 -21.80 -2.62
N SER A 363 -9.33 -20.49 -2.38
CA SER A 363 -10.46 -19.64 -2.74
C SER A 363 -10.90 -19.69 -4.21
N ARG A 364 -10.08 -20.19 -5.16
CA ARG A 364 -10.58 -20.52 -6.52
C ARG A 364 -11.46 -21.76 -6.51
N THR A 365 -10.96 -22.85 -5.93
CA THR A 365 -11.65 -24.14 -5.85
C THR A 365 -12.83 -24.08 -4.88
N MET A 366 -12.70 -23.33 -3.79
CA MET A 366 -13.68 -23.13 -2.73
C MET A 366 -14.03 -21.64 -2.61
N PRO A 367 -14.83 -21.08 -3.54
CA PRO A 367 -15.15 -19.64 -3.61
C PRO A 367 -15.92 -19.07 -2.41
N HIS A 368 -16.34 -19.92 -1.47
CA HIS A 368 -16.92 -19.53 -0.19
C HIS A 368 -15.89 -19.34 0.93
N LEU A 369 -14.63 -19.73 0.71
CA LEU A 369 -13.49 -19.27 1.52
C LEU A 369 -13.21 -17.82 1.13
N LEU A 370 -13.82 -16.89 1.86
CA LEU A 370 -13.74 -15.47 1.52
C LEU A 370 -12.47 -14.80 2.06
N SER A 371 -11.91 -15.35 3.13
CA SER A 371 -10.83 -14.75 3.92
C SER A 371 -9.99 -15.79 4.64
N SER A 372 -8.73 -15.45 4.90
CA SER A 372 -7.83 -16.16 5.80
C SER A 372 -6.86 -15.18 6.46
N GLU A 373 -6.47 -15.40 7.71
CA GLU A 373 -5.46 -14.60 8.41
C GLU A 373 -4.05 -14.97 7.94
N GLY A 374 -3.39 -15.93 8.60
CA GLY A 374 -2.05 -16.38 8.26
C GLY A 374 -1.03 -15.24 8.23
N VAL A 375 -1.21 -14.19 9.04
CA VAL A 375 -0.40 -12.98 9.07
C VAL A 375 -0.28 -12.47 10.49
N SER A 376 0.82 -11.78 10.82
CA SER A 376 0.83 -10.92 12.00
C SER A 376 -0.03 -9.68 11.71
N GLY A 377 -1.33 -9.75 12.02
CA GLY A 377 -2.31 -8.66 11.80
C GLY A 377 -2.40 -7.68 12.97
N ASP A 378 -3.41 -6.81 12.96
CA ASP A 378 -3.53 -5.72 13.95
C ASP A 378 -3.80 -6.17 15.39
N GLU A 379 -4.12 -7.45 15.59
CA GLU A 379 -4.17 -8.06 16.90
C GLU A 379 -2.82 -8.06 17.62
N HIS A 380 -1.72 -8.16 16.88
CA HIS A 380 -0.38 -8.05 17.44
C HIS A 380 -0.02 -6.60 17.74
N ALA A 381 0.35 -6.33 18.99
CA ALA A 381 0.66 -4.98 19.45
C ALA A 381 2.02 -4.42 18.97
N ARG A 382 2.84 -5.22 18.28
CA ARG A 382 4.23 -4.88 17.92
C ARG A 382 4.50 -4.78 16.41
N ASN A 383 3.46 -4.85 15.59
CA ASN A 383 3.63 -4.61 14.16
C ASN A 383 4.11 -3.17 13.93
N THR A 384 5.01 -3.00 12.97
CA THR A 384 5.51 -1.69 12.56
C THR A 384 4.95 -1.33 11.17
N PRO A 385 4.92 -0.05 10.79
CA PRO A 385 4.57 0.35 9.43
C PRO A 385 5.40 -0.38 8.36
N SER A 386 6.68 -0.62 8.62
CA SER A 386 7.56 -1.38 7.73
C SER A 386 7.13 -2.84 7.56
N HIS A 387 6.61 -3.46 8.62
CA HIS A 387 6.04 -4.80 8.55
C HIS A 387 4.83 -4.85 7.63
N VAL A 388 3.87 -3.95 7.82
CA VAL A 388 2.65 -3.88 7.00
C VAL A 388 3.01 -3.64 5.53
N LEU A 389 3.98 -2.77 5.26
CA LEU A 389 4.50 -2.47 3.92
C LEU A 389 5.35 -3.59 3.29
N THR A 390 5.63 -4.66 4.02
CA THR A 390 6.30 -5.86 3.46
C THR A 390 5.28 -6.91 2.99
N LEU A 391 4.08 -6.94 3.58
CA LEU A 391 3.04 -7.94 3.29
C LEU A 391 2.64 -8.07 1.81
N PRO A 392 2.55 -7.00 1.00
CA PRO A 392 2.24 -7.10 -0.44
C PRO A 392 3.25 -7.95 -1.23
N PHE A 393 4.48 -8.03 -0.75
CA PHE A 393 5.59 -8.68 -1.42
C PHE A 393 5.93 -10.04 -0.79
N THR A 394 5.24 -10.42 0.28
CA THR A 394 5.36 -11.74 0.92
C THR A 394 3.97 -12.36 1.01
N ARG A 395 3.26 -12.17 2.12
CA ARG A 395 2.05 -12.89 2.46
C ARG A 395 0.94 -12.80 1.40
N LEU A 396 0.75 -11.65 0.75
CA LEU A 396 -0.29 -11.48 -0.28
C LEU A 396 0.00 -12.23 -1.59
N LEU A 397 1.24 -12.69 -1.79
CA LEU A 397 1.63 -13.58 -2.90
C LEU A 397 1.26 -15.06 -2.63
N ALA A 398 0.85 -15.41 -1.41
CA ALA A 398 0.27 -16.72 -1.06
C ALA A 398 -1.27 -16.71 -0.96
N GLY A 399 -1.91 -15.60 -1.31
CA GLY A 399 -3.35 -15.42 -1.24
C GLY A 399 -3.77 -14.35 -0.26
N ARG A 400 -5.07 -14.30 0.03
CA ARG A 400 -5.71 -13.20 0.76
C ARG A 400 -5.30 -13.16 2.23
N THR A 401 -5.46 -12.00 2.85
CA THR A 401 -5.03 -11.77 4.23
C THR A 401 -6.02 -10.93 5.01
N ASP A 402 -6.49 -11.47 6.12
CA ASP A 402 -7.31 -10.77 7.10
C ASP A 402 -6.41 -10.05 8.11
N HIS A 403 -6.25 -8.74 7.97
CA HIS A 403 -5.39 -7.94 8.84
C HIS A 403 -6.11 -7.39 10.08
N THR A 404 -7.44 -7.54 10.16
CA THR A 404 -8.27 -7.12 11.30
C THR A 404 -8.12 -5.64 11.71
N PHE A 405 -8.33 -4.72 10.76
CA PHE A 405 -8.08 -3.28 10.92
C PHE A 405 -8.74 -2.67 12.16
N THR A 406 -7.96 -1.94 12.94
CA THR A 406 -8.40 -1.24 14.16
C THR A 406 -8.47 0.28 14.00
N LEU A 407 -9.25 0.97 14.85
CA LEU A 407 -9.21 2.42 15.07
C LEU A 407 -9.15 2.70 16.58
N ASP A 408 -8.25 2.01 17.25
CA ASP A 408 -7.94 2.19 18.66
C ASP A 408 -6.70 3.07 18.82
N TRP A 409 -6.85 4.25 19.40
CA TRP A 409 -5.80 5.27 19.47
C TRP A 409 -4.55 4.78 20.22
N SER A 410 -4.75 3.99 21.28
CA SER A 410 -3.66 3.45 22.09
C SER A 410 -2.80 2.46 21.30
N ARG A 411 -3.43 1.60 20.49
CA ARG A 411 -2.74 0.66 19.62
C ARG A 411 -1.98 1.35 18.50
N LEU A 412 -2.59 2.35 17.86
CA LEU A 412 -1.93 3.12 16.80
C LEU A 412 -0.66 3.83 17.32
N ARG A 413 -0.77 4.45 18.51
CA ARG A 413 0.38 5.06 19.20
C ARG A 413 1.51 4.05 19.45
N ASN A 414 1.18 2.85 19.94
CA ASN A 414 2.17 1.82 20.25
C ASN A 414 2.91 1.29 19.01
N LYS A 415 2.25 1.35 17.84
CA LYS A 415 2.81 0.90 16.56
C LYS A 415 3.48 2.02 15.77
N ASN A 416 3.40 3.27 16.25
CA ASN A 416 3.81 4.46 15.50
C ASN A 416 3.08 4.58 14.15
N GLU A 417 1.78 4.30 14.15
CA GLU A 417 0.91 4.35 12.97
C GLU A 417 -0.02 5.55 13.05
N THR A 418 -0.09 6.34 11.97
CA THR A 418 -1.05 7.43 11.89
C THR A 418 -2.48 6.91 11.68
N ILE A 419 -3.48 7.75 11.93
CA ILE A 419 -4.87 7.37 11.64
C ILE A 419 -5.07 7.22 10.13
N MET A 420 -4.47 8.07 9.28
CA MET A 420 -4.60 7.89 7.84
C MET A 420 -3.80 6.70 7.33
N PHE A 421 -2.66 6.36 7.94
CA PHE A 421 -1.96 5.11 7.65
C PHE A 421 -2.92 3.94 7.81
N GLN A 422 -3.60 3.85 8.95
CA GLN A 422 -4.55 2.79 9.25
C GLN A 422 -5.79 2.79 8.35
N ILE A 423 -6.34 3.98 8.05
CA ILE A 423 -7.51 4.12 7.17
C ILE A 423 -7.18 3.70 5.74
N ALA A 424 -5.95 3.95 5.29
CA ALA A 424 -5.43 3.59 3.98
C ALA A 424 -5.20 2.08 3.81
N LEU A 425 -4.82 1.35 4.86
CA LEU A 425 -4.45 -0.07 4.76
C LEU A 425 -5.48 -0.97 4.05
N PRO A 426 -6.80 -0.93 4.32
CA PRO A 426 -7.75 -1.80 3.62
C PRO A 426 -7.91 -1.50 2.13
N PHE A 427 -7.49 -0.32 1.66
CA PHE A 427 -7.41 -0.02 0.23
C PHE A 427 -6.18 -0.66 -0.43
N MET A 428 -5.13 -0.95 0.33
CA MET A 428 -3.91 -1.63 -0.12
C MET A 428 -3.99 -3.16 0.11
N LEU A 429 -4.25 -3.59 1.33
CA LEU A 429 -4.31 -4.99 1.73
C LEU A 429 -5.69 -5.55 1.42
N TYR A 430 -5.72 -6.55 0.55
CA TYR A 430 -6.99 -7.05 0.03
C TYR A 430 -7.49 -8.27 0.77
N ASN A 431 -8.81 -8.27 0.97
CA ASN A 431 -9.51 -9.41 1.52
C ASN A 431 -10.97 -9.44 1.03
N GLY A 432 -11.55 -10.65 0.92
CA GLY A 432 -12.97 -10.80 0.59
C GLY A 432 -13.90 -10.44 1.75
N LEU A 433 -13.38 -10.46 2.98
CA LEU A 433 -14.04 -9.95 4.18
C LEU A 433 -13.14 -8.90 4.84
N GLN A 434 -13.51 -7.63 4.77
CA GLN A 434 -12.74 -6.59 5.44
C GLN A 434 -13.25 -6.45 6.88
N HIS A 435 -12.51 -7.01 7.84
CA HIS A 435 -12.77 -6.76 9.26
C HIS A 435 -12.27 -5.38 9.62
N LEU A 436 -13.20 -4.53 9.99
CA LEU A 436 -12.98 -3.13 10.33
C LEU A 436 -13.37 -2.92 11.79
N TYR A 437 -12.79 -1.90 12.42
CA TYR A 437 -13.14 -1.51 13.79
C TYR A 437 -12.86 -2.62 14.83
N TRP A 438 -11.85 -3.45 14.63
CA TRP A 438 -11.64 -4.70 15.39
C TRP A 438 -11.56 -4.56 16.92
N TYR A 439 -10.97 -3.46 17.42
CA TYR A 439 -10.88 -3.14 18.84
C TYR A 439 -11.69 -1.90 19.22
N ARG A 440 -12.83 -1.69 18.55
CA ARG A 440 -13.69 -0.53 18.78
C ARG A 440 -15.09 -0.96 19.19
N ASP A 441 -15.55 -0.51 20.35
CA ASP A 441 -16.90 -0.80 20.81
C ASP A 441 -17.95 0.07 20.09
N ILE A 442 -19.18 -0.44 20.00
CA ILE A 442 -20.25 0.21 19.25
C ILE A 442 -20.71 1.52 19.89
N GLN A 443 -20.62 1.66 21.22
CA GLN A 443 -21.00 2.88 21.91
C GLN A 443 -20.04 4.01 21.54
N SER A 444 -18.73 3.78 21.64
CA SER A 444 -17.71 4.74 21.23
C SER A 444 -17.76 5.05 19.73
N LEU A 445 -18.03 4.04 18.89
CA LEU A 445 -18.11 4.22 17.44
C LEU A 445 -19.35 5.02 17.02
N SER A 446 -20.50 4.77 17.65
CA SER A 446 -21.75 5.50 17.36
C SER A 446 -21.64 7.01 17.66
N LYS A 447 -20.86 7.39 18.68
CA LYS A 447 -20.59 8.80 19.02
C LYS A 447 -19.72 9.52 17.98
N LEU A 448 -18.81 8.79 17.33
CA LEU A 448 -17.97 9.34 16.25
C LEU A 448 -18.78 9.59 14.97
N GLY A 449 -19.85 8.82 14.77
CA GLY A 449 -20.67 8.86 13.56
C GLY A 449 -19.87 8.46 12.31
N THR A 450 -20.21 9.08 11.17
CA THR A 450 -19.57 8.82 9.87
C THR A 450 -18.83 10.05 9.34
N LYS A 451 -18.18 10.81 10.22
CA LYS A 451 -17.32 11.94 9.81
C LYS A 451 -15.98 11.41 9.29
N PRO A 452 -15.26 12.14 8.41
CA PRO A 452 -13.90 11.79 8.04
C PRO A 452 -12.99 11.68 9.28
N PRO A 453 -12.10 10.69 9.35
CA PRO A 453 -11.78 9.71 8.29
C PRO A 453 -12.65 8.44 8.25
N ILE A 454 -13.60 8.24 9.18
CA ILE A 454 -14.42 7.01 9.26
C ILE A 454 -15.22 6.78 7.97
N ASN A 455 -15.72 7.84 7.34
CA ASN A 455 -16.48 7.74 6.09
C ASN A 455 -15.70 7.10 4.94
N LEU A 456 -14.37 7.10 4.97
CA LEU A 456 -13.55 6.47 3.94
C LEU A 456 -13.75 4.96 3.92
N TRP A 457 -13.86 4.33 5.09
CA TRP A 457 -14.21 2.91 5.18
C TRP A 457 -15.65 2.62 4.75
N VAL A 458 -16.57 3.58 4.86
CA VAL A 458 -17.90 3.47 4.24
C VAL A 458 -17.80 3.47 2.71
N GLN A 459 -16.87 4.22 2.14
CA GLN A 459 -16.61 4.27 0.69
C GLN A 459 -15.75 3.11 0.17
N LEU A 460 -15.12 2.33 1.05
CA LEU A 460 -14.26 1.19 0.68
C LEU A 460 -15.02 0.18 -0.20
N PRO A 461 -14.60 -0.06 -1.45
CA PRO A 461 -15.21 -1.08 -2.29
C PRO A 461 -14.93 -2.49 -1.79
N THR A 462 -15.87 -3.40 -2.01
CA THR A 462 -15.70 -4.83 -1.70
C THR A 462 -15.15 -5.63 -2.88
N GLN A 463 -15.15 -5.04 -4.08
CA GLN A 463 -14.61 -5.59 -5.32
C GLN A 463 -14.10 -4.45 -6.18
N TYR A 464 -13.01 -4.71 -6.91
CA TYR A 464 -12.42 -3.77 -7.85
C TYR A 464 -12.39 -4.38 -9.25
N GLU A 465 -12.56 -3.55 -10.27
CA GLU A 465 -12.38 -3.96 -11.66
C GLU A 465 -10.90 -4.01 -12.02
N GLN A 466 -10.15 -3.01 -11.54
CA GLN A 466 -8.71 -2.84 -11.78
C GLN A 466 -8.01 -2.52 -10.45
N SER A 467 -6.82 -3.09 -10.27
CA SER A 467 -5.93 -2.80 -9.15
C SER A 467 -4.50 -2.78 -9.66
N LEU A 468 -3.80 -1.69 -9.39
CA LEU A 468 -2.45 -1.42 -9.88
C LEU A 468 -1.62 -0.84 -8.74
N PHE A 469 -0.63 -1.59 -8.28
CA PHE A 469 0.51 -1.00 -7.59
C PHE A 469 1.28 -0.17 -8.61
N LEU A 470 1.38 1.13 -8.35
CA LEU A 470 2.01 2.10 -9.22
C LEU A 470 3.50 2.19 -8.96
N ASP A 471 3.84 2.28 -7.68
CA ASP A 471 5.21 2.37 -7.20
C ASP A 471 5.29 1.83 -5.78
N ALA A 472 6.42 1.25 -5.41
CA ALA A 472 6.66 0.74 -4.08
C ALA A 472 8.13 0.41 -3.82
N GLU A 473 8.51 0.49 -2.55
CA GLU A 473 9.75 -0.02 -2.02
C GLU A 473 9.45 -0.87 -0.77
N ILE A 474 9.93 -2.12 -0.77
CA ILE A 474 9.55 -3.12 0.24
C ILE A 474 9.87 -2.62 1.65
N GLY A 475 8.84 -2.56 2.50
CA GLY A 475 8.96 -2.09 3.89
C GLY A 475 9.16 -0.58 4.06
N VAL A 476 9.16 0.20 2.98
CA VAL A 476 9.38 1.66 3.00
C VAL A 476 8.13 2.42 2.55
N TYR A 477 7.58 2.13 1.38
CA TYR A 477 6.34 2.76 0.91
C TYR A 477 5.63 1.92 -0.16
N ALA A 478 4.34 2.17 -0.36
CA ALA A 478 3.57 1.63 -1.47
C ALA A 478 2.49 2.61 -1.93
N SER A 479 2.32 2.70 -3.25
CA SER A 479 1.26 3.44 -3.93
C SER A 479 0.38 2.49 -4.74
N VAL A 480 -0.93 2.51 -4.49
CA VAL A 480 -1.90 1.61 -5.11
C VAL A 480 -3.08 2.41 -5.65
N ALA A 481 -3.37 2.25 -6.93
CA ALA A 481 -4.58 2.74 -7.57
C ALA A 481 -5.56 1.59 -7.79
N ARG A 482 -6.82 1.77 -7.41
CA ARG A 482 -7.88 0.80 -7.67
C ARG A 482 -9.13 1.46 -8.23
N ARG A 483 -9.72 0.83 -9.23
CA ARG A 483 -10.97 1.26 -9.85
C ARG A 483 -12.10 0.33 -9.46
N ASP A 484 -13.19 0.89 -8.95
CA ASP A 484 -14.40 0.12 -8.71
C ASP A 484 -15.28 -0.01 -9.98
N LYS A 485 -16.37 -0.77 -9.85
CA LYS A 485 -17.33 -1.02 -10.95
C LYS A 485 -18.14 0.20 -11.39
N THR A 486 -18.15 1.27 -10.60
CA THR A 486 -18.81 2.53 -10.96
C THR A 486 -17.90 3.43 -11.78
N GLY A 487 -16.61 3.09 -11.85
CA GLY A 487 -15.58 3.88 -12.52
C GLY A 487 -14.83 4.83 -11.59
N LYS A 488 -15.14 4.83 -10.29
CA LYS A 488 -14.44 5.64 -9.28
C LYS A 488 -13.07 5.03 -8.98
N TRP A 489 -12.06 5.90 -8.90
CA TRP A 489 -10.71 5.53 -8.53
C TRP A 489 -10.43 5.85 -7.07
N PHE A 490 -9.67 4.95 -6.44
CA PHE A 490 -9.13 5.10 -5.10
C PHE A 490 -7.62 5.00 -5.22
N LEU A 491 -6.93 6.05 -4.80
CA LEU A 491 -5.47 6.09 -4.77
C LEU A 491 -5.02 6.12 -3.31
N THR A 492 -4.10 5.24 -2.98
CA THR A 492 -3.59 5.06 -1.64
C THR A 492 -2.08 5.12 -1.65
N TYR A 493 -1.50 5.97 -0.81
CA TYR A 493 -0.08 5.99 -0.52
C TYR A 493 0.13 5.79 0.98
N VAL A 494 1.03 4.88 1.33
CA VAL A 494 1.43 4.59 2.70
C VAL A 494 2.95 4.49 2.77
N THR A 495 3.54 4.98 3.86
CA THR A 495 4.99 5.02 4.08
C THR A 495 5.34 4.70 5.53
N SER A 496 6.49 4.06 5.76
CA SER A 496 7.06 3.82 7.09
C SER A 496 8.07 4.89 7.52
N VAL A 497 8.46 5.77 6.61
CA VAL A 497 9.39 6.87 6.85
C VAL A 497 8.75 8.22 6.50
N PRO A 498 9.21 9.35 7.06
CA PRO A 498 8.68 10.70 6.80
C PRO A 498 8.90 11.24 5.36
N LYS A 499 8.84 10.39 4.34
CA LYS A 499 9.12 10.73 2.94
C LYS A 499 7.82 11.02 2.17
N ILE A 500 7.85 12.10 1.40
CA ILE A 500 6.77 12.55 0.52
C ILE A 500 6.61 11.58 -0.66
N ALA A 501 5.37 11.18 -0.93
CA ALA A 501 4.98 10.44 -2.13
C ALA A 501 5.19 11.27 -3.39
N ILE A 502 5.88 10.72 -4.39
CA ILE A 502 5.70 11.18 -5.77
C ILE A 502 4.44 10.48 -6.28
N THR A 503 3.40 11.26 -6.57
CA THR A 503 2.12 10.69 -7.00
C THR A 503 2.07 10.60 -8.52
N LEU A 504 2.10 9.38 -9.05
CA LEU A 504 1.96 9.10 -10.48
C LEU A 504 0.47 8.97 -10.82
N TRP A 505 -0.10 9.96 -11.51
CA TRP A 505 -1.51 9.96 -11.96
C TRP A 505 -1.72 9.25 -13.31
N ASN A 506 -0.67 8.62 -13.85
CA ASN A 506 -0.62 8.04 -15.19
C ASN A 506 -1.55 6.82 -15.41
N PHE A 507 -2.23 6.34 -14.37
CA PHE A 507 -3.23 5.27 -14.47
C PHE A 507 -4.63 5.77 -14.86
N LEU A 508 -4.88 7.08 -14.76
CA LEU A 508 -6.15 7.65 -15.16
C LEU A 508 -6.32 7.56 -16.69
N PRO A 509 -7.55 7.34 -17.18
CA PRO A 509 -7.80 7.34 -18.62
C PRO A 509 -7.56 8.73 -19.22
N LYS A 510 -7.32 8.82 -20.53
CA LYS A 510 -6.99 10.06 -21.28
C LYS A 510 -8.00 11.22 -21.18
N ASN A 511 -9.12 11.03 -20.48
CA ASN A 511 -10.14 12.01 -20.17
C ASN A 511 -10.16 12.32 -18.65
N ALA A 512 -9.01 12.32 -17.99
CA ALA A 512 -8.91 12.50 -16.54
C ALA A 512 -9.37 13.89 -16.08
N ALA A 513 -9.42 14.88 -16.99
CA ALA A 513 -9.96 16.22 -16.73
C ALA A 513 -11.39 16.24 -16.13
N ASN A 514 -12.14 15.13 -16.25
CA ASN A 514 -13.47 14.98 -15.66
C ASN A 514 -13.47 14.43 -14.22
N TYR A 515 -12.30 14.12 -13.66
CA TYR A 515 -12.18 13.60 -12.29
C TYR A 515 -11.93 14.73 -11.30
N ILE A 516 -12.60 14.63 -10.15
CA ILE A 516 -12.32 15.42 -8.96
C ILE A 516 -11.70 14.47 -7.94
N ALA A 517 -10.45 14.74 -7.55
CA ALA A 517 -9.80 14.06 -6.45
C ALA A 517 -10.20 14.73 -5.13
N THR A 518 -10.63 13.96 -4.14
CA THR A 518 -10.69 14.41 -2.74
C THR A 518 -9.59 13.67 -2.00
N ILE A 519 -8.61 14.41 -1.51
CA ILE A 519 -7.40 13.88 -0.89
C ILE A 519 -7.52 14.02 0.61
N HIS A 520 -7.28 12.92 1.33
CA HIS A 520 -7.24 12.85 2.78
C HIS A 520 -5.81 12.49 3.17
N ALA A 521 -5.15 13.31 3.98
CA ALA A 521 -3.78 13.08 4.40
C ALA A 521 -3.57 13.35 5.89
N ASP A 522 -2.49 12.79 6.40
CA ASP A 522 -2.02 13.02 7.76
C ASP A 522 -1.70 14.49 7.99
N ILE A 523 -1.88 14.90 9.24
CA ILE A 523 -1.25 16.08 9.84
C ILE A 523 -0.38 15.61 11.01
N GLU A 524 0.23 16.55 11.75
CA GLU A 524 0.85 16.22 13.03
C GLU A 524 -0.17 15.52 13.95
N GLN A 525 0.15 14.30 14.37
CA GLN A 525 -0.82 13.43 15.02
C GLN A 525 -0.75 13.52 16.54
N SER A 526 -1.89 13.83 17.16
CA SER A 526 -2.12 13.67 18.59
C SER A 526 -2.94 12.40 18.87
N TYR A 527 -2.43 11.57 19.78
CA TYR A 527 -3.13 10.36 20.27
C TYR A 527 -3.77 10.55 21.65
N ASP A 528 -3.48 11.68 22.32
CA ASP A 528 -4.00 11.99 23.66
C ASP A 528 -5.38 12.66 23.57
N ILE A 529 -6.28 12.05 22.80
CA ILE A 529 -7.67 12.48 22.63
C ILE A 529 -8.62 11.41 23.18
N PRO A 530 -9.81 11.79 23.70
CA PRO A 530 -10.82 10.83 24.12
C PRO A 530 -11.18 9.86 23.01
N SER A 531 -11.52 8.61 23.36
CA SER A 531 -11.85 7.59 22.37
C SER A 531 -12.91 8.10 21.39
N TYR A 532 -14.00 8.69 21.89
CA TYR A 532 -15.13 9.22 21.12
C TYR A 532 -14.86 10.51 20.30
N GLN A 533 -13.61 10.96 20.17
CA GLN A 533 -13.21 12.06 19.29
C GLN A 533 -12.26 11.57 18.18
N LEU A 534 -12.28 12.27 17.03
CA LEU A 534 -11.42 11.96 15.89
C LEU A 534 -10.16 12.83 15.90
N PRO A 535 -8.98 12.27 15.57
CA PRO A 535 -7.82 13.07 15.23
C PRO A 535 -8.13 13.95 14.02
N LYS A 536 -7.53 15.14 14.00
CA LYS A 536 -7.61 16.02 12.83
C LYS A 536 -6.85 15.38 11.65
N ILE A 537 -7.33 15.65 10.44
CA ILE A 537 -6.72 15.25 9.18
C ILE A 537 -6.82 16.41 8.19
N LYS A 538 -5.98 16.42 7.16
CA LYS A 538 -6.08 17.42 6.08
C LYS A 538 -6.95 16.85 4.96
N ILE A 539 -7.92 17.64 4.49
CA ILE A 539 -8.79 17.28 3.37
C ILE A 539 -8.74 18.42 2.35
N TRP A 540 -8.54 18.08 1.08
CA TRP A 540 -8.61 19.06 -0.01
C TRP A 540 -9.07 18.40 -1.31
N GLN A 541 -9.47 19.22 -2.28
CA GLN A 541 -9.88 18.76 -3.59
C GLN A 541 -8.95 19.30 -4.67
N CYS A 542 -8.70 18.49 -5.70
CA CYS A 542 -7.99 18.89 -6.91
C CYS A 542 -8.74 18.35 -8.13
N GLN A 543 -8.76 19.14 -9.21
CA GLN A 543 -9.30 18.75 -10.51
C GLN A 543 -8.15 18.66 -11.53
N PHE A 544 -8.13 17.59 -12.32
CA PHE A 544 -7.04 17.28 -13.26
C PHE A 544 -7.10 18.10 -14.57
N GLU A 545 -7.23 19.43 -14.46
CA GLU A 545 -7.41 20.33 -15.61
C GLU A 545 -6.22 20.28 -16.60
N PHE A 546 -4.99 20.05 -16.11
CA PHE A 546 -3.76 20.07 -16.91
C PHE A 546 -3.57 18.89 -17.86
N GLU A 547 -4.45 17.89 -17.87
CA GLU A 547 -4.44 16.88 -18.94
C GLU A 547 -4.80 17.45 -20.32
N GLN A 548 -5.49 18.59 -20.36
CA GLN A 548 -5.83 19.26 -21.61
C GLN A 548 -4.62 19.96 -22.25
N ALA A 549 -3.56 20.21 -21.48
CA ALA A 549 -2.34 20.87 -21.92
C ALA A 549 -1.24 19.86 -22.31
N ASN A 550 -0.66 20.03 -23.49
CA ASN A 550 0.56 19.32 -23.88
C ASN A 550 1.81 19.94 -23.25
N TYR A 551 1.79 21.27 -23.08
CA TYR A 551 2.90 22.07 -22.54
C TYR A 551 2.33 23.20 -21.69
N LEU A 552 3.12 23.67 -20.72
CA LEU A 552 2.78 24.81 -19.89
C LEU A 552 4.02 25.68 -19.63
N ALA A 553 3.78 26.98 -19.47
CA ALA A 553 4.76 27.94 -18.98
C ALA A 553 4.33 28.43 -17.60
N ILE A 554 5.27 28.90 -16.78
CA ILE A 554 4.93 29.52 -15.50
C ILE A 554 5.43 30.94 -15.38
N THR A 555 4.76 31.71 -14.54
CA THR A 555 5.27 32.94 -13.96
C THR A 555 5.48 32.74 -12.46
N CYS A 556 6.61 33.22 -11.95
CA CYS A 556 6.94 33.24 -10.53
C CYS A 556 7.08 34.69 -10.08
N ASP A 557 6.26 35.08 -9.11
CA ASP A 557 6.32 36.40 -8.45
C ASP A 557 6.76 36.20 -7.01
N PHE A 558 7.80 36.92 -6.59
CA PHE A 558 8.38 36.80 -5.26
C PHE A 558 8.45 38.19 -4.62
N TRP A 559 7.81 38.36 -3.46
CA TRP A 559 7.84 39.63 -2.75
C TRP A 559 7.87 39.43 -1.24
N THR A 560 8.33 40.47 -0.53
CA THR A 560 8.35 40.53 0.93
C THR A 560 7.34 41.58 1.39
N ASN A 561 6.49 41.24 2.37
CA ASN A 561 5.57 42.21 2.95
C ASN A 561 6.27 43.13 3.97
N ARG A 562 5.55 44.12 4.48
CA ARG A 562 6.05 45.07 5.49
C ARG A 562 6.45 44.42 6.82
N GLN A 563 5.97 43.21 7.10
CA GLN A 563 6.31 42.42 8.29
C GLN A 563 7.51 41.49 8.06
N GLN A 564 8.26 41.67 6.95
CA GLN A 564 9.40 40.83 6.57
C GLN A 564 9.04 39.35 6.31
N LYS A 565 7.76 39.05 6.02
CA LYS A 565 7.34 37.73 5.53
C LYS A 565 7.39 37.72 4.01
N SER A 566 7.97 36.66 3.46
CA SER A 566 8.12 36.54 2.01
C SER A 566 7.18 35.52 1.41
N PHE A 567 6.76 35.83 0.19
CA PHE A 567 5.74 35.12 -0.55
C PHE A 567 6.24 34.82 -1.95
N LEU A 568 6.08 33.57 -2.38
CA LEU A 568 6.25 33.14 -3.76
C LEU A 568 4.91 32.68 -4.30
N VAL A 569 4.50 33.25 -5.42
CA VAL A 569 3.36 32.77 -6.21
C VAL A 569 3.86 32.15 -7.49
N ILE A 570 3.41 30.93 -7.74
CA ILE A 570 3.64 30.22 -8.99
C ILE A 570 2.33 30.20 -9.74
N THR A 571 2.28 30.82 -10.91
CA THR A 571 1.12 30.80 -11.82
C THR A 571 1.47 30.02 -13.06
N SER A 572 0.64 29.05 -13.42
CA SER A 572 0.72 28.31 -14.68
C SER A 572 -0.07 29.00 -15.78
N HIS A 573 0.45 28.89 -16.99
CA HIS A 573 -0.15 29.37 -18.22
C HIS A 573 -0.09 28.24 -19.25
N TYR A 574 -1.23 27.91 -19.85
CA TYR A 574 -1.32 26.88 -20.87
C TYR A 574 -2.44 27.16 -21.86
N VAL A 575 -2.36 26.49 -23.00
CA VAL A 575 -3.41 26.51 -24.03
C VAL A 575 -4.01 25.11 -24.12
N ASP A 576 -5.33 25.01 -24.09
CA ASP A 576 -6.03 23.73 -24.19
C ASP A 576 -6.21 23.26 -25.66
N LYS A 577 -6.89 22.13 -25.84
CA LYS A 577 -7.14 21.53 -27.16
C LYS A 577 -8.06 22.37 -28.05
N ASP A 578 -8.85 23.24 -27.44
CA ASP A 578 -9.77 24.15 -28.12
C ASP A 578 -9.12 25.52 -28.39
N PHE A 579 -7.78 25.62 -28.22
CA PHE A 579 -7.01 26.85 -28.37
C PHE A 579 -7.42 27.98 -27.40
N THR A 580 -7.98 27.61 -26.25
CA THR A 580 -8.30 28.57 -25.19
C THR A 580 -7.11 28.73 -24.25
N GLU A 581 -6.74 29.97 -23.96
CA GLU A 581 -5.69 30.29 -22.99
C GLU A 581 -6.25 30.19 -21.56
N HIS A 582 -5.47 29.55 -20.69
CA HIS A 582 -5.76 29.41 -19.27
C HIS A 582 -4.59 29.95 -18.44
N SER A 583 -4.91 30.72 -17.41
CA SER A 583 -3.96 31.19 -16.40
C SER A 583 -4.47 30.79 -15.01
N LYS A 584 -3.66 30.04 -14.25
CA LYS A 584 -4.06 29.44 -12.96
C LYS A 584 -2.93 29.51 -11.95
N ILE A 585 -3.20 30.04 -10.75
CA ILE A 585 -2.25 30.04 -9.64
C ILE A 585 -2.05 28.60 -9.16
N LEU A 586 -0.88 28.01 -9.36
CA LEU A 586 -0.54 26.67 -8.87
C LEU A 586 -0.34 26.66 -7.36
N LYS A 587 0.42 27.65 -6.85
CA LYS A 587 0.82 27.65 -5.45
C LYS A 587 1.13 29.05 -4.94
N PHE A 588 0.75 29.29 -3.70
CA PHE A 588 1.19 30.41 -2.87
C PHE A 588 2.04 29.85 -1.72
N ILE A 589 3.28 30.30 -1.57
CA ILE A 589 4.28 29.77 -0.65
C ILE A 589 4.77 30.90 0.26
N THR A 590 4.74 30.68 1.57
CA THR A 590 5.35 31.57 2.58
C THR A 590 6.73 31.08 2.98
N PHE A 591 7.71 31.99 3.02
CA PHE A 591 9.07 31.74 3.51
C PHE A 591 9.28 32.49 4.84
N GLU A 592 9.77 31.77 5.85
CA GLU A 592 10.15 32.35 7.15
C GLU A 592 11.64 32.75 7.22
N ASP A 593 12.48 32.15 6.37
CA ASP A 593 13.93 32.41 6.30
C ASP A 593 14.36 33.28 5.10
N ARG A 594 15.63 33.73 5.11
CA ARG A 594 16.28 34.48 4.00
C ARG A 594 16.18 33.74 2.67
N HIS A 595 15.91 34.51 1.61
CA HIS A 595 15.51 34.03 0.28
C HIS A 595 16.68 33.47 -0.53
N PHE A 596 17.05 32.23 -0.23
CA PHE A 596 18.14 31.54 -0.91
C PHE A 596 17.65 30.82 -2.17
N SER A 597 18.30 31.08 -3.31
CA SER A 597 17.97 30.54 -4.65
C SER A 597 17.73 29.02 -4.72
N PRO A 598 18.50 28.16 -4.00
CA PRO A 598 18.28 26.71 -3.99
C PRO A 598 16.95 26.29 -3.36
N LEU A 599 16.50 26.99 -2.31
CA LEU A 599 15.23 26.71 -1.64
C LEU A 599 14.05 27.06 -2.56
N ILE A 600 14.16 28.16 -3.28
CA ILE A 600 13.16 28.59 -4.28
C ILE A 600 13.09 27.54 -5.40
N ALA A 601 14.24 27.09 -5.93
CA ALA A 601 14.30 26.05 -6.95
C ALA A 601 13.63 24.75 -6.46
N GLN A 602 14.00 24.32 -5.25
CA GLN A 602 13.49 23.09 -4.64
C GLN A 602 11.97 23.15 -4.44
N GLU A 603 11.43 24.28 -3.98
CA GLU A 603 9.98 24.40 -3.77
C GLU A 603 9.21 24.44 -5.10
N ILE A 604 9.73 25.11 -6.13
CA ILE A 604 9.15 25.08 -7.49
C ILE A 604 9.18 23.64 -8.03
N GLU A 605 10.35 23.01 -8.05
CA GLU A 605 10.54 21.65 -8.55
C GLU A 605 9.63 20.65 -7.83
N LYS A 606 9.54 20.74 -6.50
CA LYS A 606 8.64 19.93 -5.67
C LYS A 606 7.18 20.07 -6.08
N GLN A 607 6.69 21.27 -6.40
CA GLN A 607 5.31 21.43 -6.89
C GLN A 607 5.13 20.74 -8.24
N PHE A 608 6.03 20.96 -9.19
CA PHE A 608 5.91 20.36 -10.52
C PHE A 608 6.01 18.83 -10.51
N ILE A 609 6.88 18.27 -9.66
CA ILE A 609 6.98 16.82 -9.45
C ILE A 609 5.72 16.29 -8.78
N SER A 610 5.22 16.94 -7.72
CA SER A 610 4.03 16.46 -7.01
C SER A 610 2.78 16.43 -7.88
N LEU A 611 2.71 17.31 -8.88
CA LEU A 611 1.57 17.43 -9.80
C LEU A 611 1.75 16.63 -11.09
N GLY A 612 2.90 15.96 -11.27
CA GLY A 612 3.22 15.26 -12.52
C GLY A 612 3.27 16.20 -13.73
N LEU A 613 3.57 17.48 -13.50
CA LEU A 613 3.61 18.53 -14.53
C LEU A 613 5.02 18.84 -15.02
N TYR A 614 6.04 18.26 -14.36
CA TYR A 614 7.45 18.57 -14.63
C TYR A 614 7.83 18.35 -16.09
N ASP A 615 7.38 17.27 -16.73
CA ASP A 615 7.66 16.97 -18.14
C ASP A 615 6.95 17.91 -19.13
N LYS A 616 5.92 18.63 -18.68
CA LYS A 616 5.15 19.58 -19.49
C LYS A 616 5.69 21.01 -19.40
N LEU A 617 6.55 21.30 -18.42
CA LEU A 617 7.08 22.63 -18.18
C LEU A 617 8.09 23.02 -19.26
N VAL A 618 7.78 24.05 -20.04
CA VAL A 618 8.65 24.52 -21.14
C VAL A 618 9.32 25.86 -20.88
N ALA A 619 8.78 26.66 -19.97
CA ALA A 619 9.34 27.97 -19.65
C ALA A 619 9.00 28.44 -18.23
N ILE A 620 9.93 29.16 -17.61
CA ILE A 620 9.78 29.84 -16.33
C ILE A 620 10.03 31.33 -16.57
N THR A 621 9.04 32.14 -16.22
CA THR A 621 9.12 33.60 -16.27
C THR A 621 9.22 34.15 -14.86
N CYS A 622 10.25 34.91 -14.53
CA CYS A 622 10.32 35.60 -13.23
C CYS A 622 10.98 36.97 -13.37
N ASP A 623 11.00 37.73 -12.28
CA ASP A 623 11.73 38.98 -12.24
C ASP A 623 13.26 38.75 -12.39
N GLY A 624 13.98 39.84 -12.59
CA GLY A 624 15.42 39.80 -12.85
C GLY A 624 16.28 39.76 -11.58
N ALA A 625 15.67 39.60 -10.40
CA ALA A 625 16.38 39.63 -9.12
C ALA A 625 17.46 38.53 -9.06
N SER A 626 18.56 38.79 -8.35
CA SER A 626 19.73 37.90 -8.32
C SER A 626 19.36 36.49 -7.86
N ASN A 627 18.57 36.39 -6.78
CA ASN A 627 18.08 35.11 -6.26
C ASN A 627 17.20 34.34 -7.26
N MET A 628 16.34 35.02 -8.02
CA MET A 628 15.47 34.40 -9.04
C MET A 628 16.24 33.98 -10.29
N ARG A 629 17.29 34.74 -10.65
CA ARG A 629 18.21 34.40 -11.73
C ARG A 629 19.07 33.19 -11.39
N ASP A 630 19.65 33.19 -10.20
CA ASP A 630 20.49 32.09 -9.71
C ASP A 630 19.67 30.81 -9.52
N MET A 631 18.39 30.94 -9.13
CA MET A 631 17.45 29.82 -9.03
C MET A 631 17.34 29.06 -10.37
N PHE A 632 17.40 29.75 -11.51
CA PHE A 632 17.32 29.10 -12.82
C PHE A 632 18.52 28.20 -13.13
N THR A 633 19.69 28.42 -12.51
CA THR A 633 20.86 27.54 -12.71
C THR A 633 20.58 26.09 -12.30
N TYR A 634 19.65 25.89 -11.36
CA TYR A 634 19.18 24.56 -10.94
C TYR A 634 18.30 23.87 -11.99
N PHE A 635 17.74 24.62 -12.94
CA PHE A 635 16.95 24.10 -14.07
C PHE A 635 17.74 24.04 -15.38
N ALA A 636 18.97 24.57 -15.45
CA ALA A 636 19.75 24.71 -16.67
C ALA A 636 20.10 23.39 -17.39
N ARG A 637 20.15 22.26 -16.66
CA ARG A 637 20.34 20.91 -17.26
C ARG A 637 19.09 20.39 -17.99
N ARG A 638 17.99 21.14 -17.98
CA ARG A 638 16.70 20.76 -18.56
C ARG A 638 16.36 21.76 -19.66
N LYS A 639 15.68 21.29 -20.72
CA LYS A 639 15.28 22.12 -21.89
C LYS A 639 14.17 23.14 -21.57
N ILE A 640 14.16 23.69 -20.35
CA ILE A 640 13.21 24.69 -19.85
C ILE A 640 13.78 26.06 -20.20
N LYS A 641 12.98 26.96 -20.78
CA LYS A 641 13.42 28.32 -21.11
C LYS A 641 13.26 29.26 -19.93
N TYR A 642 14.30 30.03 -19.62
CA TYR A 642 14.18 31.19 -18.75
C TYR A 642 13.69 32.39 -19.53
N ILE A 643 12.65 33.06 -19.04
CA ILE A 643 12.12 34.29 -19.61
C ILE A 643 12.16 35.36 -18.52
N ARG A 644 13.02 36.37 -18.66
CA ARG A 644 12.97 37.52 -17.75
C ARG A 644 11.71 38.34 -17.97
N CYS A 645 11.10 38.80 -16.88
CA CYS A 645 9.97 39.71 -16.90
C CYS A 645 10.28 40.98 -17.71
N LEU A 646 9.53 41.21 -18.79
CA LEU A 646 9.70 42.36 -19.68
C LEU A 646 9.48 43.69 -18.94
N ALA A 647 8.44 43.76 -18.09
CA ALA A 647 8.14 44.97 -17.32
C ALA A 647 9.31 45.36 -16.40
N HIS A 648 9.95 44.37 -15.76
CA HIS A 648 11.12 44.61 -14.92
C HIS A 648 12.32 45.06 -15.75
N LYS A 649 12.56 44.48 -16.94
CA LYS A 649 13.62 44.96 -17.85
C LYS A 649 13.39 46.41 -18.27
N LEU A 650 12.16 46.76 -18.67
CA LEU A 650 11.81 48.13 -19.07
C LEU A 650 12.00 49.10 -17.91
N HIS A 651 11.61 48.71 -16.70
CA HIS A 651 11.82 49.51 -15.50
C HIS A 651 13.32 49.78 -15.24
N LEU A 652 14.18 48.75 -15.32
CA LEU A 652 15.62 48.92 -15.17
C LEU A 652 16.23 49.82 -16.25
N ILE A 653 15.81 49.67 -17.50
CA ILE A 653 16.25 50.55 -18.61
C ILE A 653 15.88 52.00 -18.30
N ILE A 654 14.63 52.25 -17.88
CA ILE A 654 14.13 53.58 -17.55
C ILE A 654 14.91 54.15 -16.34
N CYS A 655 15.02 53.41 -15.24
CA CYS A 655 15.75 53.86 -14.05
C CYS A 655 17.23 54.14 -14.32
N ASN A 656 17.91 53.28 -15.08
CA ASN A 656 19.30 53.52 -15.48
C ASN A 656 19.40 54.76 -16.37
N SER A 657 18.47 54.95 -17.32
CA SER A 657 18.46 56.14 -18.18
C SER A 657 18.20 57.44 -17.42
N LEU A 658 17.43 57.38 -16.32
CA LEU A 658 17.17 58.52 -15.43
C LEU A 658 18.36 58.81 -14.51
N ASN A 659 19.04 57.78 -13.98
CA ASN A 659 20.24 57.98 -13.16
C ASN A 659 21.40 58.57 -13.98
N PHE A 660 21.50 58.26 -15.28
CA PHE A 660 22.44 58.90 -16.20
C PHE A 660 22.21 60.41 -16.38
N THR A 661 21.03 60.94 -16.01
CA THR A 661 20.76 62.38 -16.06
C THR A 661 21.12 63.12 -14.77
N GLU A 662 21.38 62.42 -13.66
CA GLU A 662 21.70 63.05 -12.36
C GLU A 662 23.20 63.09 -12.04
N GLU A 663 24.03 62.21 -12.62
CA GLU A 663 25.48 62.14 -12.31
C GLU A 663 26.38 63.08 -13.15
N GLU A 664 25.87 63.79 -14.17
CA GLU A 664 26.67 64.70 -15.03
C GLU A 664 26.25 66.19 -14.97
N ASP A 665 25.62 66.63 -13.88
CA ASP A 665 25.46 68.08 -13.59
C ASP A 665 26.66 68.70 -12.85
N ALA A 666 27.81 68.00 -12.80
CA ALA A 666 29.06 68.52 -12.25
C ALA A 666 30.19 68.55 -13.29
N GLU A 667 30.37 69.72 -13.90
CA GLU A 667 31.59 70.21 -14.56
C GLU A 667 32.09 69.49 -15.83
N ASP A 668 31.36 69.56 -16.96
CA ASP A 668 31.82 70.16 -18.24
C ASP A 668 30.69 70.06 -19.28
N GLY A 669 30.49 71.12 -20.07
CA GLY A 669 29.30 71.34 -20.88
C GLY A 669 29.19 70.54 -22.19
N SER A 670 29.33 69.21 -22.17
CA SER A 670 29.01 68.38 -23.33
C SER A 670 27.58 67.85 -23.25
N GLN A 671 26.66 68.45 -24.03
CA GLN A 671 25.34 67.86 -24.27
C GLN A 671 25.47 66.45 -24.82
N ILE A 672 25.12 65.44 -24.02
CA ILE A 672 24.86 64.09 -24.51
C ILE A 672 23.73 64.20 -25.56
N THR A 673 24.04 63.83 -26.79
CA THR A 673 23.02 63.82 -27.85
C THR A 673 22.08 62.63 -27.68
N LEU A 674 20.80 62.79 -28.03
CA LEU A 674 19.79 61.71 -28.00
C LEU A 674 20.30 60.40 -28.65
N ASN A 675 21.19 60.51 -29.65
CA ASN A 675 21.83 59.40 -30.34
C ASN A 675 22.86 58.62 -29.50
N GLN A 676 23.50 59.23 -28.50
CA GLN A 676 24.40 58.55 -27.57
C GLN A 676 23.60 57.76 -26.51
N MET A 677 22.49 58.30 -26.01
CA MET A 677 21.55 57.57 -25.15
C MET A 677 20.90 56.38 -25.91
N ILE A 678 20.46 56.59 -27.15
CA ILE A 678 19.91 55.50 -27.98
C ILE A 678 20.97 54.42 -28.25
N ARG A 679 22.25 54.79 -28.41
CA ARG A 679 23.35 53.83 -28.59
C ARG A 679 23.65 53.05 -27.31
N SER A 680 23.70 53.67 -26.13
CA SER A 680 23.91 52.90 -24.88
C SER A 680 22.71 52.01 -24.59
N MET A 681 21.48 52.49 -24.80
CA MET A 681 20.27 51.67 -24.71
C MET A 681 20.28 50.50 -25.70
N SER A 682 20.77 50.70 -26.93
CA SER A 682 20.90 49.62 -27.92
C SER A 682 21.94 48.58 -27.50
N VAL A 683 23.08 49.02 -26.92
CA VAL A 683 24.12 48.12 -26.38
C VAL A 683 23.60 47.34 -25.17
N ASP A 684 22.83 47.96 -24.28
CA ASP A 684 22.19 47.28 -23.16
C ASP A 684 21.11 46.29 -23.64
N ILE A 685 20.31 46.66 -24.65
CA ILE A 685 19.33 45.76 -25.31
C ILE A 685 20.05 44.57 -25.97
N ASP A 686 21.17 44.79 -26.64
CA ASP A 686 21.96 43.75 -27.30
C ASP A 686 22.63 42.81 -26.30
N ASN A 687 23.20 43.34 -25.21
CA ASN A 687 23.75 42.54 -24.10
C ASN A 687 22.66 41.70 -23.41
N ILE A 688 21.45 42.24 -23.26
CA ILE A 688 20.28 41.54 -22.72
C ILE A 688 19.73 40.48 -23.69
N SER A 689 19.93 40.64 -25.00
CA SER A 689 19.50 39.66 -26.01
C SER A 689 20.41 38.42 -26.01
N ASN A 690 21.71 38.60 -25.75
CA ASN A 690 22.72 37.54 -25.71
C ASN A 690 22.70 36.71 -24.41
N GLU A 691 22.22 37.26 -23.29
CA GLU A 691 22.06 36.52 -22.02
C GLU A 691 20.95 35.43 -22.04
N ASN A 692 20.09 35.40 -23.07
CA ASN A 692 19.06 34.35 -23.20
C ASN A 692 19.59 33.01 -23.73
N ASN A 693 20.89 32.92 -24.06
CA ASN A 693 21.55 31.72 -24.58
C ASN A 693 22.44 31.04 -23.51
N TYR A 694 21.87 30.66 -22.38
CA TYR A 694 22.49 29.65 -21.50
C TYR A 694 22.29 28.26 -22.13
N SER A 695 23.06 27.96 -23.17
CA SER A 695 23.24 26.59 -23.66
C SER A 695 24.73 26.34 -23.82
N ASP A 696 25.21 25.35 -23.09
CA ASP A 696 26.51 24.68 -23.20
C ASP A 696 27.75 25.55 -22.99
N SER A 697 28.21 25.62 -21.74
CA SER A 697 29.64 25.79 -21.44
C SER A 697 30.09 24.65 -20.52
N GLU A 698 30.97 23.81 -21.03
CA GLU A 698 31.63 22.70 -20.34
C GLU A 698 32.36 23.21 -19.08
N HIS A 699 32.19 22.52 -17.95
CA HIS A 699 32.95 22.77 -16.74
C HIS A 699 34.31 22.08 -16.87
N ASP A 700 35.36 22.87 -17.10
CA ASP A 700 36.73 22.45 -16.81
C ASP A 700 36.98 22.51 -15.30
N ASP A 701 37.29 21.35 -14.73
CA ASP A 701 37.88 21.17 -13.41
C ASP A 701 39.30 21.78 -13.40
N GLU A 702 39.51 22.83 -12.61
CA GLU A 702 40.84 23.12 -12.07
C GLU A 702 40.75 23.28 -10.55
N SER A 703 41.14 22.19 -9.88
CA SER A 703 41.58 22.15 -8.50
C SER A 703 42.77 23.09 -8.28
N LYS A 704 42.65 24.02 -7.33
CA LYS A 704 43.81 24.58 -6.63
C LYS A 704 43.60 24.48 -5.13
N GLU A 705 44.41 23.60 -4.55
CA GLU A 705 44.80 23.57 -3.15
C GLU A 705 45.34 24.95 -2.74
N ASP A 706 45.02 25.38 -1.52
CA ASP A 706 45.97 26.12 -0.70
C ASP A 706 45.67 25.85 0.79
N ASP A 707 46.59 25.10 1.39
CA ASP A 707 46.78 24.96 2.83
C ASP A 707 47.33 26.26 3.43
N ASN A 708 46.77 26.72 4.55
CA ASN A 708 47.52 26.91 5.81
C ASN A 708 46.70 27.55 6.95
N ALA A 709 46.52 26.75 7.99
CA ALA A 709 46.91 26.98 9.39
C ALA A 709 46.36 28.18 10.21
N HIS A 710 45.63 27.77 11.26
CA HIS A 710 45.71 28.19 12.67
C HIS A 710 45.35 29.61 13.13
N GLY A 711 44.36 29.65 14.03
CA GLY A 711 44.13 30.73 14.99
C GLY A 711 42.92 30.44 15.88
N GLU A 712 43.14 29.75 17.00
CA GLU A 712 42.18 29.60 18.10
C GLU A 712 41.85 30.96 18.74
N SER A 713 40.57 31.22 19.03
CA SER A 713 40.19 31.88 20.27
C SER A 713 38.76 31.52 20.68
N GLN A 714 38.65 30.90 21.86
CA GLN A 714 37.44 30.80 22.66
C GLN A 714 37.07 32.18 23.20
N SER A 715 35.78 32.50 23.27
CA SER A 715 35.23 33.28 24.37
C SER A 715 33.75 32.98 24.56
N ASP A 716 33.47 32.38 25.71
CA ASP A 716 32.16 32.20 26.33
C ASP A 716 31.40 33.53 26.45
N HIS A 717 30.09 33.49 26.25
CA HIS A 717 29.14 34.30 27.00
C HIS A 717 27.76 33.61 27.04
N GLU A 718 27.52 32.89 28.15
CA GLU A 718 26.18 32.71 28.70
C GLU A 718 25.64 34.05 29.19
N VAL A 719 24.43 34.43 28.77
CA VAL A 719 23.55 35.28 29.57
C VAL A 719 22.16 34.64 29.54
N THR A 720 21.76 34.21 30.73
CA THR A 720 20.42 33.82 31.14
C THR A 720 19.59 35.06 31.40
N ASP A 721 18.32 35.03 31.02
CA ASP A 721 17.18 35.72 31.65
C ASP A 721 15.99 35.70 30.69
N SER A 722 14.73 35.77 31.10
CA SER A 722 13.97 35.21 32.20
C SER A 722 12.50 35.48 31.81
N ILE A 723 11.60 34.63 32.30
CA ILE A 723 10.15 34.74 32.07
C ILE A 723 9.59 35.87 32.94
N SER A 724 8.76 36.75 32.35
CA SER A 724 7.59 37.34 33.02
C SER A 724 6.66 38.03 32.02
N ASP A 725 5.48 37.42 31.84
CA ASP A 725 4.13 37.99 31.88
C ASP A 725 3.90 39.44 31.42
N GLU A 726 3.02 39.62 30.43
CA GLU A 726 1.87 40.53 30.56
C GLU A 726 0.71 40.08 29.65
N GLU A 727 -0.49 40.22 30.24
CA GLU A 727 -1.75 39.56 29.95
C GLU A 727 -2.60 40.22 28.83
N ASP A 728 -3.65 39.46 28.47
CA ASP A 728 -5.01 39.91 28.11
C ASP A 728 -5.21 40.72 26.84
N TRP A 729 -5.77 40.09 25.79
CA TRP A 729 -7.04 40.48 25.16
C TRP A 729 -7.64 39.26 24.42
N ALA A 730 -8.79 38.77 24.94
CA ALA A 730 -9.95 38.20 24.22
C ALA A 730 -10.51 36.93 24.91
N ASN A 731 -11.36 37.16 25.90
CA ASN A 731 -12.51 36.30 26.17
C ASN A 731 -13.54 36.55 25.08
N GLU A 732 -13.88 35.55 24.29
CA GLU A 732 -15.23 35.34 23.78
C GLU A 732 -15.50 33.83 23.84
N GLU A 733 -16.33 33.46 24.83
CA GLU A 733 -17.04 32.19 24.88
C GLU A 733 -18.18 32.21 23.84
N ASP A 734 -18.48 31.00 23.38
CA ASP A 734 -19.75 30.53 22.81
C ASP A 734 -20.01 30.61 21.29
N ASP A 735 -20.36 29.40 20.83
CA ASP A 735 -21.28 29.02 19.77
C ASP A 735 -20.77 28.79 18.32
N ASP A 736 -21.00 27.53 17.93
CA ASP A 736 -21.43 27.01 16.64
C ASP A 736 -20.48 26.98 15.42
N ASP A 737 -20.35 25.76 14.89
CA ASP A 737 -20.35 25.43 13.47
C ASP A 737 -19.57 26.34 12.52
N GLU A 738 -18.25 26.16 12.44
CA GLU A 738 -17.54 26.37 11.18
C GLU A 738 -16.71 25.13 10.81
N ILE A 739 -17.35 24.30 9.98
CA ILE A 739 -16.63 23.67 8.87
C ILE A 739 -15.98 24.82 8.12
N THR A 740 -14.70 25.07 8.39
CA THR A 740 -13.91 25.93 7.53
C THR A 740 -13.76 25.18 6.21
N ASP A 741 -14.65 25.48 5.28
CA ASP A 741 -14.49 25.32 3.84
C ASP A 741 -13.29 26.17 3.39
N ASN A 742 -12.12 25.82 3.89
CA ASN A 742 -10.86 26.31 3.35
C ASN A 742 -10.66 25.55 2.04
N PHE A 743 -11.30 26.06 0.98
CA PHE A 743 -10.94 25.80 -0.41
C PHE A 743 -9.52 26.31 -0.63
N VAL A 744 -8.55 25.56 -0.13
CA VAL A 744 -7.17 25.70 -0.51
C VAL A 744 -7.05 24.98 -1.84
N ASN A 745 -7.33 25.71 -2.92
CA ASN A 745 -6.98 25.31 -4.27
C ASN A 745 -5.45 25.18 -4.33
N ILE A 746 -4.94 23.98 -4.10
CA ILE A 746 -3.60 23.59 -4.48
C ILE A 746 -3.79 22.51 -5.53
N TYR A 747 -3.67 22.98 -6.76
CA TYR A 747 -3.69 22.25 -8.02
C TYR A 747 -2.71 21.10 -8.02
#